data_AF-A0A6F9BJE3-F1
#
_entry.id   AF-A0A6F9BJE3-F1
#
_cell.length_a   1.000
_cell.length_b   1.000
_cell.length_c   1.000
_cell.angle_alpha   90.00
_cell.angle_beta   90.00
_cell.angle_gamma   90.00
#
_symmetry.space_group_name_H-M   'P 1'
#
loop_
_entity.id
_entity.type
_entity.pdbx_description
1 polymer ?
#
loop_
_entity_poly.entity_id
_entity_poly.type
_entity_poly.pdbx_seq_one_letter_code
_entity_poly.pdbx_strand_id
1 'polypeptide(L)'
;MGRLSLLQLIVSIMVALALAQDTGNYTMNKREKRELLVRSKRRWVLSTIELVEEDPGPYPKIATQMFNDRTPMIRNHQFRISGTGVTEEPLGIFTIGETDGVVYVHKPIDRETYPIFHIKFDIMDKETGNPVDTTLGFDVAIKDINDNAPYFENPVKKASVKESLQEGYLPVPLIAIDRDEANTENSTISIRVLSQEPAEPKINLKQVEGTKMSQLTFTGCFDYDKVKTYIVVVEAKDHGKPALSSTAVVNLQIMDSNTHQPVFKNKTYNAQIMEMESNKEILRVAVTDEDTPNTPAWRAVYSIVKGNEEGNYKIETDPKTNEGILTVIKGKDFEKTTLTNIEIAVENEEPLFVCGSGRANSPKTLTALPQKANVAVKVIDVNDPPEFDKKVTDVYMMEEEETGKVLYKPKVTDVDSDVGKIRYELVEDPAGWVTIDNKTGVVTTVKKMDRESLHVNKDNIYTIIIHAIDDGQPPATGTGTILVHLGDLNDNMPSVVEKELVMCGNKVIVPVVDKDKPPFGCPCTFSLGDNGDKTLKSHWKLDPANGMEAGLVSLKSLPYGNYTVPLVILDQQGQVGKDIVQVMVCDCWKGDKCRASLPRSSILGPAAIGLLLAGLLLLLLLLLFLLLCECGGKTFTHLPLNLQDEGNQTLIKYNEEAGGSACKGEPMLILTPTTPNREVADGMKQATPGIPFTQKTNEMTQETNEMYRTTGRTIVTQVSSSGEGGFSGGGTFQRMGEANGTLRSQGGQGMQYQTTSRNNTMRSNSSRHSRSFGLLSNQHISEHIDRKLHMIGEEVDYQPYEYGYEGTGSKCQSLDELSLSNLDDNLEFLGDLGSKFNTLGGICRQDMQERNIRL
;
A
#
# COMPACT_ATOMS: atom_id res chain seq x y z
N MET A 1 30.10 -32.12 -42.23
CA MET A 1 28.96 -31.90 -43.16
C MET A 1 28.41 -30.50 -42.84
N GLY A 2 27.91 -29.67 -43.76
CA GLY A 2 27.68 -29.82 -45.20
C GLY A 2 26.43 -29.02 -45.58
N ARG A 3 26.41 -28.33 -46.74
CA ARG A 3 25.27 -27.53 -47.25
C ARG A 3 24.93 -26.20 -46.55
N LEU A 4 25.94 -25.38 -46.19
CA LEU A 4 25.77 -23.91 -46.18
C LEU A 4 26.18 -23.25 -47.51
N SER A 5 26.63 -24.05 -48.49
CA SER A 5 27.42 -23.60 -49.66
C SER A 5 26.62 -23.34 -50.95
N LEU A 6 25.29 -23.49 -50.96
CA LEU A 6 24.53 -23.55 -52.22
C LEU A 6 23.81 -22.24 -52.59
N LEU A 7 23.18 -21.52 -51.64
CA LEU A 7 22.53 -20.23 -51.95
C LEU A 7 23.55 -19.13 -52.29
N GLN A 8 24.69 -19.12 -51.59
CA GLN A 8 25.79 -18.19 -51.87
C GLN A 8 26.37 -18.41 -53.29
N LEU A 9 26.25 -19.63 -53.84
CA LEU A 9 26.60 -19.93 -55.22
C LEU A 9 25.63 -19.26 -56.20
N ILE A 10 24.33 -19.30 -55.94
CA ILE A 10 23.28 -18.78 -56.85
C ILE A 10 23.31 -17.24 -56.92
N VAL A 11 23.48 -16.55 -55.79
CA VAL A 11 23.63 -15.08 -55.79
C VAL A 11 24.91 -14.67 -56.51
N SER A 12 26.01 -15.39 -56.31
CA SER A 12 27.26 -15.16 -57.05
C SER A 12 27.11 -15.44 -58.55
N ILE A 13 26.32 -16.45 -58.95
CA ILE A 13 26.04 -16.76 -60.36
C ILE A 13 25.25 -15.64 -61.04
N MET A 14 24.28 -15.00 -60.37
CA MET A 14 23.53 -13.87 -60.95
C MET A 14 24.41 -12.62 -61.16
N VAL A 15 25.37 -12.36 -60.26
CA VAL A 15 26.36 -11.27 -60.45
C VAL A 15 27.42 -11.64 -61.49
N ALA A 16 27.84 -12.91 -61.55
CA ALA A 16 28.78 -13.39 -62.57
C ALA A 16 28.17 -13.40 -63.98
N LEU A 17 26.87 -13.70 -64.14
CA LEU A 17 26.18 -13.65 -65.42
C LEU A 17 26.09 -12.23 -66.02
N ALA A 18 26.24 -11.19 -65.19
CA ALA A 18 26.36 -9.79 -65.65
C ALA A 18 27.80 -9.39 -66.04
N LEU A 19 28.81 -10.23 -65.74
CA LEU A 19 30.25 -9.91 -65.92
C LEU A 19 31.04 -11.01 -66.67
N ALA A 20 30.38 -12.05 -67.20
CA ALA A 20 31.03 -13.19 -67.84
C ALA A 20 30.32 -13.68 -69.12
N GLN A 21 30.01 -12.77 -70.03
CA GLN A 21 29.77 -13.09 -71.45
C GLN A 21 30.64 -12.26 -72.40
N ASP A 22 31.92 -12.08 -72.04
CA ASP A 22 32.97 -11.72 -73.00
C ASP A 22 34.02 -12.85 -73.10
N THR A 23 33.77 -13.78 -74.03
CA THR A 23 34.79 -14.61 -74.70
C THR A 23 34.15 -15.20 -75.97
N GLY A 24 34.25 -14.50 -77.10
CA GLY A 24 33.56 -14.87 -78.35
C GLY A 24 34.37 -14.59 -79.61
N ASN A 25 35.68 -14.87 -79.60
CA ASN A 25 36.61 -14.44 -80.65
C ASN A 25 36.42 -15.20 -81.99
N TYR A 26 35.58 -14.66 -82.88
CA TYR A 26 35.39 -15.14 -84.26
C TYR A 26 35.62 -14.04 -85.31
N THR A 27 36.87 -13.93 -85.73
CA THR A 27 37.31 -13.71 -87.13
C THR A 27 36.46 -12.84 -88.08
N MET A 28 37.02 -11.66 -88.40
CA MET A 28 36.99 -10.99 -89.72
C MET A 28 35.67 -10.46 -90.32
N ASN A 29 35.76 -9.19 -90.75
CA ASN A 29 34.94 -8.53 -91.78
C ASN A 29 33.42 -8.35 -91.53
N LYS A 30 33.07 -7.22 -90.89
CA LYS A 30 32.10 -6.25 -91.47
C LYS A 30 32.11 -4.88 -90.79
N ARG A 31 32.94 -3.97 -91.34
CA ARG A 31 32.67 -2.53 -91.53
C ARG A 31 31.74 -1.87 -90.49
N GLU A 32 32.26 -1.63 -89.29
CA GLU A 32 31.51 -0.89 -88.26
C GLU A 32 31.10 0.51 -88.72
N LYS A 33 29.97 0.98 -88.17
CA LYS A 33 29.41 2.27 -88.52
C LYS A 33 30.28 3.37 -87.92
N ARG A 34 30.57 4.42 -88.71
CA ARG A 34 30.85 5.73 -88.14
C ARG A 34 29.57 6.24 -87.50
N GLU A 35 29.45 6.16 -86.19
CA GLU A 35 28.45 6.97 -85.50
C GLU A 35 28.84 8.44 -85.69
N LEU A 36 27.97 9.18 -86.37
CA LEU A 36 28.15 10.61 -86.56
C LEU A 36 27.86 11.27 -85.21
N LEU A 37 28.83 12.01 -84.67
CA LEU A 37 28.64 12.86 -83.49
C LEU A 37 27.65 13.99 -83.82
N VAL A 38 26.36 13.71 -83.71
CA VAL A 38 25.28 14.68 -83.91
C VAL A 38 25.32 15.67 -82.75
N ARG A 39 25.93 16.82 -83.00
CA ARG A 39 25.97 17.95 -82.08
C ARG A 39 24.57 18.56 -81.96
N SER A 40 23.83 18.14 -80.93
CA SER A 40 22.62 18.84 -80.51
C SER A 40 22.93 20.31 -80.18
N LYS A 41 22.04 21.23 -80.61
CA LYS A 41 22.10 22.64 -80.18
C LYS A 41 21.95 22.67 -78.66
N ARG A 42 22.70 23.54 -77.98
CA ARG A 42 22.40 23.89 -76.58
C ARG A 42 21.01 24.52 -76.54
N ARG A 43 20.14 24.07 -75.64
CA ARG A 43 18.85 24.71 -75.38
C ARG A 43 19.11 26.08 -74.76
N TRP A 44 18.43 27.13 -75.23
CA TRP A 44 18.34 28.36 -74.45
C TRP A 44 17.44 28.10 -73.25
N VAL A 45 17.97 28.31 -72.05
CA VAL A 45 17.16 28.43 -70.83
C VAL A 45 16.74 29.89 -70.78
N LEU A 46 15.44 30.16 -70.67
CA LEU A 46 14.96 31.52 -70.42
C LEU A 46 15.35 31.91 -68.99
N SER A 47 15.76 33.17 -68.81
CA SER A 47 15.80 33.77 -67.48
C SER A 47 14.37 33.83 -66.92
N THR A 48 14.23 33.55 -65.62
CA THR A 48 13.00 33.81 -64.87
C THR A 48 12.51 35.23 -65.13
N ILE A 49 11.20 35.39 -65.30
CA ILE A 49 10.57 36.70 -65.46
C ILE A 49 10.23 37.22 -64.07
N GLU A 50 10.74 38.39 -63.71
CA GLU A 50 10.42 39.04 -62.43
C GLU A 50 9.26 40.03 -62.63
N LEU A 51 8.19 39.88 -61.85
CA LEU A 51 7.13 40.88 -61.69
C LEU A 51 7.07 41.32 -60.23
N VAL A 52 6.74 42.59 -59.98
CA VAL A 52 6.55 43.09 -58.60
C VAL A 52 5.10 42.84 -58.18
N GLU A 53 4.88 42.46 -56.93
CA GLU A 53 3.54 42.28 -56.37
C GLU A 53 2.79 43.60 -56.13
N GLU A 54 1.47 43.50 -55.94
CA GLU A 54 0.53 44.62 -55.70
C GLU A 54 0.74 45.87 -56.59
N ASP A 55 1.20 45.62 -57.82
CA ASP A 55 1.43 46.60 -58.86
C ASP A 55 0.12 47.35 -59.21
N PRO A 56 0.05 48.68 -59.02
CA PRO A 56 -1.20 49.44 -59.20
C PRO A 56 -1.64 49.56 -60.67
N GLY A 57 -0.89 48.99 -61.62
CA GLY A 57 -1.22 48.96 -63.03
C GLY A 57 -0.87 50.25 -63.78
N PRO A 58 -1.63 50.66 -64.81
CA PRO A 58 -2.88 50.05 -65.28
C PRO A 58 -2.68 48.69 -65.96
N TYR A 59 -3.74 47.88 -65.98
CA TYR A 59 -3.80 46.58 -66.63
C TYR A 59 -4.64 46.63 -67.93
N PRO A 60 -4.38 45.74 -68.92
CA PRO A 60 -3.32 44.73 -68.94
C PRO A 60 -1.93 45.33 -69.17
N LYS A 61 -0.92 44.78 -68.47
CA LYS A 61 0.47 45.23 -68.51
C LYS A 61 1.33 44.16 -69.19
N ILE A 62 2.34 44.56 -69.97
CA ILE A 62 3.25 43.61 -70.64
C ILE A 62 4.23 43.04 -69.60
N ALA A 63 4.22 41.71 -69.45
CA ALA A 63 5.15 40.98 -68.60
C ALA A 63 6.41 40.54 -69.37
N THR A 64 6.25 40.07 -70.61
CA THR A 64 7.36 39.75 -71.53
C THR A 64 6.87 39.67 -72.98
N GLN A 65 7.77 39.36 -73.92
CA GLN A 65 7.42 38.94 -75.28
C GLN A 65 8.19 37.67 -75.66
N MET A 66 7.46 36.63 -76.06
CA MET A 66 8.03 35.36 -76.52
C MET A 66 8.27 35.37 -78.02
N PHE A 67 9.32 34.68 -78.47
CA PHE A 67 9.73 34.61 -79.87
C PHE A 67 10.24 33.20 -80.23
N ASN A 68 10.17 32.83 -81.51
CA ASN A 68 10.75 31.60 -82.04
C ASN A 68 11.26 31.80 -83.48
N ASP A 69 12.43 31.25 -83.79
CA ASP A 69 13.17 31.49 -85.04
C ASP A 69 12.56 30.81 -86.29
N ARG A 70 11.58 29.91 -86.12
CA ARG A 70 10.86 29.24 -87.22
C ARG A 70 9.62 29.97 -87.70
N THR A 71 9.09 30.92 -86.92
CA THR A 71 7.84 31.64 -87.27
C THR A 71 7.88 32.35 -88.64
N PRO A 72 9.02 32.87 -89.17
CA PRO A 72 9.04 33.45 -90.52
C PRO A 72 8.86 32.43 -91.65
N MET A 73 8.99 31.12 -91.36
CA MET A 73 8.80 30.04 -92.33
C MET A 73 7.37 29.49 -92.34
N ILE A 74 6.52 29.87 -91.37
CA ILE A 74 5.20 29.28 -91.14
C ILE A 74 4.14 30.38 -91.19
N ARG A 75 3.38 30.39 -92.30
CA ARG A 75 2.44 31.46 -92.64
C ARG A 75 1.27 31.61 -91.66
N ASN A 76 0.95 30.57 -90.90
CA ASN A 76 -0.27 30.47 -90.12
C ASN A 76 0.01 29.77 -88.78
N HIS A 77 0.58 30.50 -87.82
CA HIS A 77 0.94 29.99 -86.50
C HIS A 77 0.17 30.69 -85.37
N GLN A 78 0.17 30.07 -84.19
CA GLN A 78 -0.45 30.58 -82.96
C GLN A 78 0.50 30.39 -81.78
N PHE A 79 0.81 31.47 -81.08
CA PHE A 79 1.40 31.41 -79.75
C PHE A 79 0.35 31.00 -78.71
N ARG A 80 0.73 30.10 -77.79
CA ARG A 80 -0.12 29.64 -76.69
C ARG A 80 0.71 29.56 -75.41
N ILE A 81 0.07 29.87 -74.28
CA ILE A 81 0.59 29.54 -72.95
C ILE A 81 -0.38 28.64 -72.18
N SER A 82 0.14 27.88 -71.22
CA SER A 82 -0.62 27.02 -70.30
C SER A 82 0.12 26.85 -68.97
N GLY A 83 -0.56 26.36 -67.94
CA GLY A 83 -0.03 26.26 -66.57
C GLY A 83 -0.74 27.19 -65.57
N THR A 84 -0.16 27.31 -64.38
CA THR A 84 -0.63 28.17 -63.29
C THR A 84 -0.73 29.63 -63.74
N GLY A 85 -1.81 30.33 -63.38
CA GLY A 85 -2.05 31.71 -63.84
C GLY A 85 -2.77 31.82 -65.19
N VAL A 86 -2.88 30.71 -65.94
CA VAL A 86 -3.45 30.67 -67.31
C VAL A 86 -4.59 29.65 -67.42
N THR A 87 -4.27 28.36 -67.29
CA THR A 87 -5.19 27.22 -67.48
C THR A 87 -5.36 26.38 -66.22
N GLU A 88 -4.43 26.53 -65.28
CA GLU A 88 -4.47 25.97 -63.93
C GLU A 88 -4.65 27.16 -62.95
N GLU A 89 -5.33 26.94 -61.82
CA GLU A 89 -5.62 28.03 -60.87
C GLU A 89 -4.33 28.67 -60.31
N PRO A 90 -4.34 29.97 -59.97
CA PRO A 90 -5.44 30.93 -60.13
C PRO A 90 -5.65 31.36 -61.59
N LEU A 91 -6.88 31.28 -62.09
CA LEU A 91 -7.16 31.59 -63.51
C LEU A 91 -7.11 33.09 -63.81
N GLY A 92 -6.79 33.42 -65.07
CA GLY A 92 -6.89 34.77 -65.62
C GLY A 92 -5.89 35.77 -65.04
N ILE A 93 -4.67 35.34 -64.68
CA ILE A 93 -3.56 36.26 -64.44
C ILE A 93 -2.87 36.61 -65.75
N PHE A 94 -2.50 35.59 -66.55
CA PHE A 94 -1.68 35.75 -67.75
C PHE A 94 -2.39 35.33 -69.04
N THR A 95 -2.15 36.06 -70.13
CA THR A 95 -2.53 35.69 -71.50
C THR A 95 -1.41 36.01 -72.47
N ILE A 96 -1.27 35.25 -73.57
CA ILE A 96 -0.37 35.59 -74.67
C ILE A 96 -1.15 36.08 -75.90
N GLY A 97 -0.63 37.08 -76.61
CA GLY A 97 -1.14 37.49 -77.91
C GLY A 97 -0.78 36.46 -78.99
N GLU A 98 -1.79 35.97 -79.71
CA GLU A 98 -1.66 34.80 -80.60
C GLU A 98 -0.63 34.95 -81.72
N THR A 99 -0.36 36.19 -82.15
CA THR A 99 0.43 36.52 -83.35
C THR A 99 1.67 37.37 -83.09
N ASP A 100 1.75 38.03 -81.93
CA ASP A 100 2.87 38.90 -81.54
C ASP A 100 3.73 38.29 -80.41
N GLY A 101 3.23 37.25 -79.73
CA GLY A 101 3.92 36.57 -78.64
C GLY A 101 3.97 37.38 -77.34
N VAL A 102 3.27 38.51 -77.25
CA VAL A 102 3.32 39.39 -76.07
C VAL A 102 2.53 38.76 -74.93
N VAL A 103 3.18 38.56 -73.78
CA VAL A 103 2.56 38.03 -72.56
C VAL A 103 2.10 39.20 -71.71
N TYR A 104 0.80 39.23 -71.44
CA TYR A 104 0.13 40.24 -70.63
C TYR A 104 -0.24 39.67 -69.26
N VAL A 105 -0.06 40.47 -68.20
CA VAL A 105 -0.67 40.29 -66.88
C VAL A 105 -1.91 41.19 -66.75
N HIS A 106 -2.96 40.71 -66.08
CA HIS A 106 -4.30 41.34 -66.07
C HIS A 106 -4.78 41.90 -64.72
N LYS A 107 -4.12 41.56 -63.61
CA LYS A 107 -4.51 41.93 -62.25
C LYS A 107 -3.26 41.96 -61.35
N PRO A 108 -3.30 42.66 -60.19
CA PRO A 108 -2.28 42.51 -59.17
C PRO A 108 -2.20 41.05 -58.71
N ILE A 109 -1.03 40.73 -58.15
CA ILE A 109 -0.65 39.41 -57.67
C ILE A 109 -0.01 39.65 -56.31
N ASP A 110 -0.41 38.90 -55.29
CA ASP A 110 0.28 38.86 -53.99
C ASP A 110 1.21 37.64 -53.92
N ARG A 111 2.41 37.84 -53.36
CA ARG A 111 3.49 36.84 -53.33
C ARG A 111 3.38 35.88 -52.14
N GLU A 112 2.72 36.26 -51.04
CA GLU A 112 2.41 35.34 -49.94
C GLU A 112 1.53 34.17 -50.41
N THR A 113 0.57 34.47 -51.28
CA THR A 113 -0.34 33.49 -51.88
C THR A 113 0.29 32.82 -53.10
N TYR A 114 0.98 33.57 -53.97
CA TYR A 114 1.53 33.03 -55.23
C TYR A 114 2.94 33.55 -55.58
N PRO A 115 4.01 33.02 -54.96
CA PRO A 115 5.38 33.52 -55.16
C PRO A 115 5.99 33.18 -56.53
N ILE A 116 5.50 32.13 -57.21
CA ILE A 116 6.02 31.68 -58.50
C ILE A 116 4.93 31.02 -59.36
N PHE A 117 4.98 31.25 -60.67
CA PHE A 117 4.11 30.63 -61.66
C PHE A 117 4.93 29.85 -62.68
N HIS A 118 4.59 28.58 -62.88
CA HIS A 118 5.23 27.69 -63.84
C HIS A 118 4.41 27.65 -65.13
N ILE A 119 4.89 28.35 -66.17
CA ILE A 119 4.15 28.54 -67.42
C ILE A 119 4.85 27.80 -68.56
N LYS A 120 4.05 27.10 -69.38
CA LYS A 120 4.49 26.38 -70.58
C LYS A 120 4.11 27.22 -71.80
N PHE A 121 5.08 27.55 -72.62
CA PHE A 121 4.92 28.21 -73.92
C PHE A 121 4.97 27.17 -75.04
N ASP A 122 3.94 27.21 -75.89
CA ASP A 122 3.74 26.34 -77.04
C ASP A 122 3.46 27.18 -78.29
N ILE A 123 3.77 26.62 -79.45
CA ILE A 123 3.51 27.22 -80.76
C ILE A 123 2.78 26.20 -81.61
N MET A 124 1.57 26.53 -82.03
CA MET A 124 0.70 25.63 -82.80
C MET A 124 0.59 26.12 -84.24
N ASP A 125 0.59 25.19 -85.18
CA ASP A 125 0.22 25.46 -86.58
C ASP A 125 -1.31 25.58 -86.68
N LYS A 126 -1.83 26.69 -87.23
CA LYS A 126 -3.27 26.99 -87.25
C LYS A 126 -4.07 26.15 -88.26
N GLU A 127 -3.41 25.47 -89.20
CA GLU A 127 -4.08 24.67 -90.24
C GLU A 127 -4.10 23.18 -89.87
N THR A 128 -3.09 22.69 -89.16
CA THR A 128 -2.93 21.28 -88.80
C THR A 128 -3.08 20.98 -87.31
N GLY A 129 -3.06 21.99 -86.43
CA GLY A 129 -3.19 21.84 -84.98
C GLY A 129 -1.99 21.16 -84.29
N ASN A 130 -0.87 21.01 -84.98
CA ASN A 130 0.34 20.36 -84.46
C ASN A 130 1.30 21.36 -83.81
N PRO A 131 2.13 20.94 -82.82
CA PRO A 131 3.18 21.77 -82.27
C PRO A 131 4.31 22.00 -83.29
N VAL A 132 4.64 23.27 -83.51
CA VAL A 132 5.69 23.76 -84.44
C VAL A 132 7.10 23.55 -83.87
N ASP A 133 7.22 23.55 -82.55
CA ASP A 133 8.47 23.34 -81.82
C ASP A 133 8.20 22.68 -80.45
N THR A 134 9.26 22.28 -79.75
CA THR A 134 9.14 21.65 -78.43
C THR A 134 8.71 22.64 -77.35
N THR A 135 7.69 22.30 -76.56
CA THR A 135 7.19 23.05 -75.40
C THR A 135 8.31 23.60 -74.52
N LEU A 136 8.24 24.89 -74.21
CA LEU A 136 9.21 25.61 -73.40
C LEU A 136 8.60 26.01 -72.06
N GLY A 137 9.08 25.40 -70.97
CA GLY A 137 8.77 25.89 -69.62
C GLY A 137 9.55 27.18 -69.32
N PHE A 138 8.89 28.13 -68.68
CA PHE A 138 9.48 29.33 -68.11
C PHE A 138 8.76 29.68 -66.81
N ASP A 139 9.50 30.28 -65.88
CA ASP A 139 8.97 30.66 -64.58
C ASP A 139 8.76 32.18 -64.51
N VAL A 140 7.63 32.59 -63.93
CA VAL A 140 7.39 33.97 -63.51
C VAL A 140 7.52 34.01 -61.99
N ALA A 141 8.59 34.62 -61.48
CA ALA A 141 8.77 34.86 -60.05
C ALA A 141 8.13 36.21 -59.69
N ILE A 142 7.46 36.23 -58.54
CA ILE A 142 6.88 37.46 -57.97
C ILE A 142 7.85 38.00 -56.92
N LYS A 143 8.11 39.30 -56.99
CA LYS A 143 9.14 39.99 -56.22
C LYS A 143 8.55 40.76 -55.03
N ASP A 144 9.15 40.46 -53.89
CA ASP A 144 8.96 41.02 -52.54
C ASP A 144 8.84 42.55 -52.49
N ILE A 145 7.75 43.04 -51.87
CA ILE A 145 7.63 44.40 -51.30
C ILE A 145 7.26 44.30 -49.83
N ASN A 146 7.66 45.27 -49.00
CA ASN A 146 7.39 45.22 -47.56
C ASN A 146 5.98 45.75 -47.24
N ASP A 147 4.95 44.92 -47.35
CA ASP A 147 3.57 45.28 -46.99
C ASP A 147 3.00 44.50 -45.80
N ASN A 148 3.57 43.35 -45.42
CA ASN A 148 3.26 42.70 -44.14
C ASN A 148 4.04 43.35 -42.99
N ALA A 149 3.42 43.37 -41.80
CA ALA A 149 4.09 43.75 -40.56
C ALA A 149 4.43 42.50 -39.74
N PRO A 150 5.62 42.42 -39.11
CA PRO A 150 6.00 41.27 -38.30
C PRO A 150 5.08 41.13 -37.10
N TYR A 151 4.45 39.96 -36.93
CA TYR A 151 3.42 39.72 -35.90
C TYR A 151 3.86 38.70 -34.86
N PHE A 152 3.38 38.88 -33.63
CA PHE A 152 3.48 37.89 -32.56
C PHE A 152 2.26 36.97 -32.60
N GLU A 153 2.45 35.65 -32.65
CA GLU A 153 1.34 34.66 -32.62
C GLU A 153 0.40 34.84 -31.42
N ASN A 154 0.97 35.29 -30.30
CA ASN A 154 0.29 35.54 -29.04
C ASN A 154 0.60 36.98 -28.59
N PRO A 155 -0.21 37.98 -28.99
CA PRO A 155 0.05 39.40 -28.72
C PRO A 155 -0.20 39.80 -27.26
N VAL A 156 -0.85 38.96 -26.46
CA VAL A 156 -0.92 39.09 -25.01
C VAL A 156 -0.39 37.82 -24.37
N LYS A 157 0.77 37.93 -23.72
CA LYS A 157 1.38 36.82 -22.96
C LYS A 157 1.16 37.04 -21.46
N LYS A 158 1.04 35.94 -20.73
CA LYS A 158 0.98 35.90 -19.27
C LYS A 158 2.02 34.90 -18.78
N ALA A 159 2.79 35.26 -17.75
CA ALA A 159 3.72 34.37 -17.09
C ALA A 159 3.80 34.71 -15.60
N SER A 160 4.15 33.72 -14.79
CA SER A 160 4.33 33.87 -13.35
C SER A 160 5.79 33.61 -12.99
N VAL A 161 6.37 34.44 -12.14
CA VAL A 161 7.81 34.45 -11.83
C VAL A 161 7.98 34.61 -10.33
N LYS A 162 8.67 33.67 -9.67
CA LYS A 162 9.07 33.84 -8.26
C LYS A 162 10.03 35.01 -8.11
N GLU A 163 9.90 35.80 -7.05
CA GLU A 163 10.85 36.89 -6.77
C GLU A 163 12.26 36.39 -6.40
N SER A 164 12.34 35.16 -5.86
CA SER A 164 13.57 34.41 -5.61
C SER A 164 14.28 33.94 -6.89
N LEU A 165 13.76 34.24 -8.08
CA LEU A 165 14.44 33.99 -9.35
C LEU A 165 15.73 34.83 -9.41
N GLN A 166 16.84 34.19 -9.79
CA GLN A 166 18.13 34.86 -9.96
C GLN A 166 18.16 35.74 -11.22
N GLU A 167 18.93 36.84 -11.18
CA GLU A 167 19.07 37.75 -12.33
C GLU A 167 19.56 37.02 -13.59
N GLY A 168 18.92 37.31 -14.73
CA GLY A 168 19.10 36.51 -15.94
C GLY A 168 17.83 36.42 -16.78
N TYR A 169 17.55 35.23 -17.32
CA TYR A 169 16.48 35.00 -18.29
C TYR A 169 15.12 34.76 -17.62
N LEU A 170 14.08 35.42 -18.12
CA LEU A 170 12.68 35.16 -17.75
C LEU A 170 12.10 34.00 -18.59
N PRO A 171 11.14 33.21 -18.06
CA PRO A 171 10.50 32.10 -18.77
C PRO A 171 9.44 32.56 -19.79
N VAL A 172 9.77 33.59 -20.59
CA VAL A 172 8.89 34.17 -21.62
C VAL A 172 9.59 34.14 -22.98
N PRO A 173 9.31 33.14 -23.84
CA PRO A 173 9.81 33.13 -25.21
C PRO A 173 9.06 34.17 -26.05
N LEU A 174 9.80 35.03 -26.75
CA LEU A 174 9.30 35.98 -27.72
C LEU A 174 9.70 35.51 -29.13
N ILE A 175 8.69 35.26 -29.94
CA ILE A 175 8.81 34.88 -31.35
C ILE A 175 7.86 35.81 -32.09
N ALA A 176 8.40 36.51 -33.08
CA ALA A 176 7.64 37.22 -34.10
C ALA A 176 7.89 36.53 -35.44
N ILE A 177 6.89 36.58 -36.32
CA ILE A 177 6.91 35.95 -37.63
C ILE A 177 6.57 37.04 -38.65
N ASP A 178 7.29 37.03 -39.76
CA ASP A 178 6.99 37.83 -40.94
C ASP A 178 6.57 36.92 -42.09
N ARG A 179 5.88 37.48 -43.08
CA ARG A 179 5.39 36.78 -44.27
C ARG A 179 6.12 37.20 -45.55
N ASP A 180 6.73 38.38 -45.54
CA ASP A 180 7.60 38.89 -46.60
C ASP A 180 8.77 37.93 -46.89
N GLU A 181 9.49 38.11 -48.01
CA GLU A 181 10.35 37.04 -48.54
C GLU A 181 11.45 36.60 -47.56
N ALA A 182 11.52 35.30 -47.29
CA ALA A 182 12.42 34.75 -46.30
C ALA A 182 13.89 35.08 -46.61
N ASN A 183 14.56 35.75 -45.66
CA ASN A 183 15.95 36.22 -45.71
C ASN A 183 16.22 37.51 -46.52
N THR A 184 15.19 38.28 -46.89
CA THR A 184 15.34 39.67 -47.36
C THR A 184 15.40 40.67 -46.19
N GLU A 185 15.61 41.97 -46.46
CA GLU A 185 15.48 43.01 -45.43
C GLU A 185 14.04 43.07 -44.87
N ASN A 186 13.04 42.69 -45.66
CA ASN A 186 11.63 42.75 -45.29
C ASN A 186 11.33 41.72 -44.18
N SER A 187 11.64 40.44 -44.38
CA SER A 187 11.44 39.42 -43.32
C SER A 187 12.49 39.40 -42.19
N THR A 188 13.37 40.41 -42.12
CA THR A 188 14.40 40.54 -41.09
C THR A 188 13.90 41.35 -39.89
N ILE A 189 13.41 40.63 -38.89
CA ILE A 189 12.79 41.20 -37.69
C ILE A 189 13.83 41.56 -36.61
N SER A 190 13.74 42.78 -36.12
CA SER A 190 14.31 43.24 -34.84
C SER A 190 13.23 43.25 -33.75
N ILE A 191 13.57 42.88 -32.51
CA ILE A 191 12.63 42.92 -31.37
C ILE A 191 13.24 43.74 -30.23
N ARG A 192 12.46 44.65 -29.63
CA ARG A 192 12.89 45.50 -28.51
C ARG A 192 11.81 45.66 -27.45
N VAL A 193 12.21 45.99 -26.22
CA VAL A 193 11.29 46.50 -25.20
C VAL A 193 10.96 47.96 -25.55
N LEU A 194 9.67 48.27 -25.62
CA LEU A 194 9.14 49.61 -25.90
C LEU A 194 8.86 50.38 -24.60
N SER A 195 8.23 49.72 -23.63
CA SER A 195 7.96 50.26 -22.30
C SER A 195 7.83 49.15 -21.25
N GLN A 196 7.98 49.53 -19.98
CA GLN A 196 7.82 48.66 -18.81
C GLN A 196 7.16 49.48 -17.69
N GLU A 197 6.19 48.90 -17.01
CA GLU A 197 5.57 49.45 -15.80
C GLU A 197 5.38 48.34 -14.74
N PRO A 198 5.84 48.51 -13.49
CA PRO A 198 6.77 49.55 -12.99
C PRO A 198 8.20 49.41 -13.53
N ALA A 199 8.97 50.51 -13.48
CA ALA A 199 10.23 50.65 -14.21
C ALA A 199 11.44 49.83 -13.70
N GLU A 200 11.43 49.36 -12.44
CA GLU A 200 12.51 48.55 -11.85
C GLU A 200 11.93 47.27 -11.20
N PRO A 201 12.61 46.11 -11.27
CA PRO A 201 13.93 45.89 -11.87
C PRO A 201 13.88 46.00 -13.40
N LYS A 202 14.90 46.60 -14.00
CA LYS A 202 14.93 46.85 -15.45
C LYS A 202 14.93 45.54 -16.27
N ILE A 203 13.90 45.37 -17.09
CA ILE A 203 13.76 44.27 -18.04
C ILE A 203 14.33 44.70 -19.39
N ASN A 204 15.27 43.91 -19.89
CA ASN A 204 15.93 44.05 -21.18
C ASN A 204 15.62 42.82 -22.04
N LEU A 205 15.98 42.83 -23.32
CA LEU A 205 15.80 41.70 -24.23
C LEU A 205 17.17 41.20 -24.73
N LYS A 206 17.32 39.87 -24.85
CA LYS A 206 18.43 39.25 -25.57
C LYS A 206 17.88 38.30 -26.64
N GLN A 207 18.46 38.36 -27.83
CA GLN A 207 18.22 37.33 -28.84
C GLN A 207 19.00 36.06 -28.46
N VAL A 208 18.41 34.89 -28.69
CA VAL A 208 19.07 33.61 -28.45
C VAL A 208 19.90 33.26 -29.69
N GLU A 209 21.22 33.15 -29.51
CA GLU A 209 22.19 32.93 -30.59
C GLU A 209 21.80 31.74 -31.49
N GLY A 210 21.95 31.92 -32.80
CA GLY A 210 21.56 30.92 -33.80
C GLY A 210 20.06 30.78 -34.06
N THR A 211 19.19 31.62 -33.46
CA THR A 211 17.72 31.50 -33.62
C THR A 211 17.03 32.83 -33.93
N LYS A 212 15.79 32.76 -34.45
CA LYS A 212 14.85 33.91 -34.51
C LYS A 212 14.14 34.18 -33.17
N MET A 213 14.47 33.46 -32.09
CA MET A 213 13.82 33.62 -30.78
C MET A 213 14.53 34.70 -29.94
N SER A 214 13.73 35.54 -29.30
CA SER A 214 14.17 36.48 -28.27
C SER A 214 13.65 36.07 -26.91
N GLN A 215 14.40 36.40 -25.86
CA GLN A 215 14.01 36.13 -24.48
C GLN A 215 14.16 37.40 -23.64
N LEU A 216 13.17 37.65 -22.78
CA LEU A 216 13.27 38.72 -21.80
C LEU A 216 14.31 38.36 -20.73
N THR A 217 15.02 39.37 -20.25
CA THR A 217 16.04 39.27 -19.21
C THR A 217 15.85 40.39 -18.21
N PHE A 218 16.22 40.18 -16.95
CA PHE A 218 16.16 41.21 -15.92
C PHE A 218 17.49 41.31 -15.17
N THR A 219 17.70 42.45 -14.50
CA THR A 219 18.89 42.74 -13.69
C THR A 219 18.42 43.35 -12.39
N GLY A 220 18.92 42.88 -11.25
CA GLY A 220 18.29 43.13 -9.95
C GLY A 220 17.48 41.95 -9.43
N CYS A 221 16.35 42.25 -8.79
CA CYS A 221 15.44 41.29 -8.17
C CYS A 221 14.01 41.84 -8.25
N PHE A 222 13.02 40.95 -8.18
CA PHE A 222 11.63 41.37 -7.92
C PHE A 222 11.39 41.48 -6.42
N ASP A 223 10.26 42.09 -6.06
CA ASP A 223 9.90 42.44 -4.69
C ASP A 223 8.37 42.39 -4.61
N TYR A 224 7.84 41.29 -4.09
CA TYR A 224 6.42 40.96 -4.15
C TYR A 224 5.58 41.99 -3.40
N ASP A 225 6.02 42.45 -2.22
CA ASP A 225 5.28 43.43 -1.43
C ASP A 225 5.18 44.80 -2.07
N LYS A 226 6.22 45.24 -2.81
CA LYS A 226 6.17 46.49 -3.58
C LYS A 226 5.40 46.33 -4.89
N VAL A 227 5.62 45.24 -5.64
CA VAL A 227 5.09 45.08 -7.01
C VAL A 227 4.70 43.64 -7.34
N LYS A 228 3.39 43.38 -7.34
CA LYS A 228 2.81 42.04 -7.63
C LYS A 228 2.61 41.77 -9.13
N THR A 229 2.75 42.76 -10.01
CA THR A 229 2.60 42.58 -11.48
C THR A 229 3.39 43.63 -12.26
N TYR A 230 4.03 43.20 -13.34
CA TYR A 230 4.70 44.04 -14.32
C TYR A 230 4.04 43.89 -15.71
N ILE A 231 3.90 45.00 -16.41
CA ILE A 231 3.43 45.08 -17.80
C ILE A 231 4.61 45.51 -18.66
N VAL A 232 5.06 44.62 -19.55
CA VAL A 232 6.16 44.88 -20.50
C VAL A 232 5.60 44.90 -21.91
N VAL A 233 5.72 46.03 -22.61
CA VAL A 233 5.36 46.14 -24.02
C VAL A 233 6.61 45.91 -24.86
N VAL A 234 6.54 44.95 -25.78
CA VAL A 234 7.60 44.68 -26.76
C VAL A 234 7.13 45.04 -28.16
N GLU A 235 8.05 45.53 -28.98
CA GLU A 235 7.84 45.86 -30.39
C GLU A 235 8.65 44.88 -31.23
N ALA A 236 8.03 44.32 -32.28
CA ALA A 236 8.71 43.66 -33.38
C ALA A 236 8.66 44.58 -34.60
N LYS A 237 9.78 44.72 -35.31
CA LYS A 237 9.95 45.66 -36.43
C LYS A 237 10.90 45.08 -37.47
N ASP A 238 10.48 45.10 -38.73
CA ASP A 238 11.28 44.71 -39.89
C ASP A 238 12.37 45.74 -40.25
N HIS A 239 13.18 45.41 -41.26
CA HIS A 239 14.18 46.31 -41.86
C HIS A 239 13.79 46.78 -43.28
N GLY A 240 12.54 46.57 -43.69
CA GLY A 240 12.03 46.94 -45.00
C GLY A 240 11.79 48.43 -45.18
N LYS A 241 11.17 48.78 -46.32
CA LYS A 241 11.13 50.18 -46.81
C LYS A 241 9.79 50.44 -47.53
N PRO A 242 8.77 51.05 -46.86
CA PRO A 242 8.79 51.57 -45.49
C PRO A 242 8.82 50.45 -44.44
N ALA A 243 9.55 50.66 -43.33
CA ALA A 243 9.62 49.66 -42.28
C ALA A 243 8.36 49.65 -41.40
N LEU A 244 7.74 48.49 -41.23
CA LEU A 244 6.52 48.27 -40.47
C LEU A 244 6.85 47.70 -39.06
N SER A 245 5.82 47.46 -38.24
CA SER A 245 5.99 46.98 -36.87
C SER A 245 4.67 46.56 -36.21
N SER A 246 4.74 45.64 -35.25
CA SER A 246 3.64 45.34 -34.32
C SER A 246 4.12 45.29 -32.86
N THR A 247 3.19 45.24 -31.91
CA THR A 247 3.48 45.16 -30.48
C THR A 247 2.78 44.00 -29.79
N ALA A 248 3.41 43.48 -28.73
CA ALA A 248 2.83 42.51 -27.82
C ALA A 248 3.02 42.94 -26.36
N VAL A 249 2.08 42.53 -25.50
CA VAL A 249 2.07 42.85 -24.07
C VAL A 249 2.36 41.58 -23.26
N VAL A 250 3.42 41.62 -22.46
CA VAL A 250 3.76 40.56 -21.50
C VAL A 250 3.34 41.01 -20.11
N ASN A 251 2.40 40.27 -19.51
CA ASN A 251 1.98 40.47 -18.13
C ASN A 251 2.73 39.47 -17.25
N LEU A 252 3.69 39.94 -16.46
CA LEU A 252 4.45 39.14 -15.51
C LEU A 252 3.78 39.27 -14.14
N GLN A 253 3.30 38.17 -13.58
CA GLN A 253 2.81 38.12 -12.20
C GLN A 253 3.96 37.68 -11.29
N ILE A 254 4.26 38.47 -10.25
CA ILE A 254 5.27 38.07 -9.27
C ILE A 254 4.62 37.10 -8.29
N MET A 255 5.30 35.98 -8.07
CA MET A 255 4.97 35.00 -7.06
C MET A 255 5.88 35.21 -5.85
N ASP A 256 5.22 35.31 -4.71
CA ASP A 256 5.80 35.34 -3.38
C ASP A 256 6.81 34.20 -3.15
N SER A 257 7.85 34.49 -2.36
CA SER A 257 8.87 33.54 -1.89
C SER A 257 9.25 33.88 -0.46
N ASN A 258 9.94 32.98 0.26
CA ASN A 258 10.34 33.29 1.63
C ASN A 258 11.24 34.53 1.68
N THR A 259 10.72 35.64 2.23
CA THR A 259 11.49 36.86 2.50
C THR A 259 11.38 37.31 3.96
N HIS A 260 10.39 36.81 4.71
CA HIS A 260 10.17 37.13 6.11
C HIS A 260 10.28 35.88 6.99
N GLN A 261 11.34 35.80 7.80
CA GLN A 261 11.50 34.68 8.74
C GLN A 261 10.45 34.73 9.88
N PRO A 262 9.93 33.57 10.35
CA PRO A 262 8.85 33.49 11.32
C PRO A 262 9.34 33.89 12.71
N VAL A 263 8.65 34.83 13.33
CA VAL A 263 9.01 35.41 14.62
C VAL A 263 8.08 34.88 15.72
N PHE A 264 8.63 34.27 16.76
CA PHE A 264 7.86 33.88 17.95
C PHE A 264 7.20 35.09 18.61
N LYS A 265 5.90 35.00 18.92
CA LYS A 265 5.16 36.09 19.60
C LYS A 265 5.73 36.41 21.00
N ASN A 266 6.31 35.41 21.68
CA ASN A 266 7.02 35.57 22.95
C ASN A 266 8.41 34.92 22.87
N LYS A 267 9.40 35.44 23.59
CA LYS A 267 10.76 34.81 23.69
C LYS A 267 10.83 33.65 24.68
N THR A 268 9.87 33.58 25.59
CA THR A 268 9.81 32.62 26.69
C THR A 268 8.38 32.15 26.89
N TYR A 269 8.19 30.85 27.04
CA TYR A 269 6.90 30.22 27.35
C TYR A 269 7.04 29.35 28.60
N ASN A 270 5.93 29.16 29.33
CA ASN A 270 5.85 28.25 30.46
C ASN A 270 4.78 27.19 30.14
N ALA A 271 5.08 25.94 30.45
CA ALA A 271 4.16 24.82 30.31
C ALA A 271 4.17 23.98 31.60
N GLN A 272 3.09 23.24 31.84
CA GLN A 272 2.94 22.37 33.00
C GLN A 272 2.38 21.02 32.58
N ILE A 273 2.88 19.95 33.19
CA ILE A 273 2.47 18.57 32.94
C ILE A 273 2.43 17.84 34.29
N MET A 274 1.45 16.97 34.53
CA MET A 274 1.47 16.06 35.67
C MET A 274 2.50 14.97 35.40
N GLU A 275 3.15 14.45 36.43
CA GLU A 275 4.11 13.38 36.21
C GLU A 275 3.48 12.08 35.70
N MET A 276 4.32 11.24 35.10
CA MET A 276 3.99 10.03 34.32
C MET A 276 3.02 10.24 33.13
N GLU A 277 2.36 11.40 33.03
CA GLU A 277 1.40 11.75 31.98
C GLU A 277 2.10 11.91 30.61
N SER A 278 1.51 11.32 29.57
CA SER A 278 2.10 11.24 28.24
C SER A 278 1.04 11.27 27.13
N ASN A 279 1.51 11.51 25.90
CA ASN A 279 0.69 11.75 24.71
C ASN A 279 -0.25 12.96 24.83
N LYS A 280 0.20 14.00 25.53
CA LYS A 280 -0.58 15.21 25.85
C LYS A 280 0.07 16.48 25.28
N GLU A 281 -0.76 17.30 24.63
CA GLU A 281 -0.44 18.68 24.26
C GLU A 281 -0.30 19.53 25.53
N ILE A 282 0.85 20.18 25.72
CA ILE A 282 1.15 21.01 26.91
C ILE A 282 1.27 22.50 26.61
N LEU A 283 1.48 22.87 25.34
CA LEU A 283 1.66 24.25 24.91
C LEU A 283 1.45 24.38 23.40
N ARG A 284 0.79 25.46 22.97
CA ARG A 284 0.83 25.96 21.59
C ARG A 284 1.73 27.18 21.50
N VAL A 285 2.66 27.16 20.56
CA VAL A 285 3.65 28.22 20.33
C VAL A 285 3.35 28.91 19.01
N ALA A 286 2.76 30.11 19.08
CA ALA A 286 2.40 30.88 17.90
C ALA A 286 3.53 31.80 17.42
N VAL A 287 3.75 31.82 16.10
CA VAL A 287 4.61 32.79 15.39
C VAL A 287 3.79 33.85 14.66
N THR A 288 4.47 34.88 14.17
CA THR A 288 4.03 35.81 13.14
C THR A 288 5.02 35.80 11.99
N ASP A 289 4.50 35.77 10.77
CA ASP A 289 5.22 35.67 9.52
C ASP A 289 4.46 36.54 8.52
N GLU A 290 5.18 37.33 7.71
CA GLU A 290 4.60 38.40 6.87
C GLU A 290 4.41 37.96 5.40
N ASP A 291 4.97 36.80 5.00
CA ASP A 291 4.77 36.22 3.67
C ASP A 291 3.32 35.70 3.48
N THR A 292 2.93 35.34 2.25
CA THR A 292 1.53 35.05 1.90
C THR A 292 0.99 33.82 2.66
N PRO A 293 -0.10 33.96 3.43
CA PRO A 293 -0.61 32.88 4.27
C PRO A 293 -0.91 31.56 3.52
N ASN A 294 -0.57 30.45 4.16
CA ASN A 294 -0.69 29.07 3.67
C ASN A 294 0.28 28.67 2.54
N THR A 295 1.23 29.52 2.14
CA THR A 295 2.32 29.14 1.20
C THR A 295 3.47 28.39 1.89
N PRO A 296 4.39 27.73 1.16
CA PRO A 296 5.62 27.19 1.73
C PRO A 296 6.54 28.26 2.34
N ALA A 297 6.46 29.50 1.85
CA ALA A 297 7.12 30.65 2.45
C ALA A 297 6.58 30.87 3.87
N TRP A 298 5.28 31.08 4.04
CA TRP A 298 4.67 31.38 5.34
C TRP A 298 4.57 30.18 6.33
N ARG A 299 4.61 28.93 5.85
CA ARG A 299 4.44 27.74 6.72
C ARG A 299 5.67 27.52 7.60
N ALA A 300 5.45 27.60 8.91
CA ALA A 300 6.47 27.41 9.94
C ALA A 300 6.82 25.94 10.14
N VAL A 301 8.10 25.67 10.35
CA VAL A 301 8.68 24.37 10.69
C VAL A 301 9.39 24.52 12.04
N TYR A 302 8.84 23.88 13.08
CA TYR A 302 9.38 23.92 14.43
C TYR A 302 10.34 22.75 14.68
N SER A 303 11.45 23.03 15.36
CA SER A 303 12.40 22.01 15.81
C SER A 303 12.78 22.22 17.28
N ILE A 304 13.12 21.14 17.98
CA ILE A 304 13.70 21.21 19.33
C ILE A 304 15.21 21.11 19.17
N VAL A 305 15.93 22.15 19.59
CA VAL A 305 17.39 22.25 19.43
C VAL A 305 18.17 21.97 20.71
N LYS A 306 17.50 21.95 21.88
CA LYS A 306 18.08 21.58 23.19
C LYS A 306 16.99 21.23 24.21
N GLY A 307 17.32 20.43 25.23
CA GLY A 307 16.42 20.11 26.35
C GLY A 307 15.46 18.95 26.08
N ASN A 308 15.82 18.08 25.14
CA ASN A 308 15.06 16.89 24.76
C ASN A 308 16.01 15.70 24.46
N GLU A 309 17.13 15.64 25.17
CA GLU A 309 18.19 14.65 24.98
C GLU A 309 17.70 13.22 25.28
N GLU A 310 16.67 13.07 26.11
CA GLU A 310 15.97 11.81 26.41
C GLU A 310 14.91 11.44 25.35
N GLY A 311 14.51 12.37 24.48
CA GLY A 311 13.42 12.19 23.52
C GLY A 311 12.04 12.04 24.18
N ASN A 312 11.70 12.91 25.12
CA ASN A 312 10.43 12.91 25.87
C ASN A 312 9.42 13.91 25.29
N TYR A 313 9.86 14.85 24.47
CA TYR A 313 9.05 15.90 23.85
C TYR A 313 9.03 15.77 22.33
N LYS A 314 7.94 16.23 21.72
CA LYS A 314 7.74 16.33 20.27
C LYS A 314 7.10 17.69 19.98
N ILE A 315 7.51 18.35 18.89
CA ILE A 315 6.85 19.56 18.40
C ILE A 315 6.44 19.37 16.94
N GLU A 316 5.22 19.78 16.58
CA GLU A 316 4.67 19.69 15.22
C GLU A 316 3.86 20.95 14.90
N THR A 317 3.89 21.39 13.65
CA THR A 317 3.10 22.54 13.18
C THR A 317 1.64 22.15 13.00
N ASP A 318 0.71 22.91 13.58
CA ASP A 318 -0.72 22.84 13.24
C ASP A 318 -0.93 23.39 11.81
N PRO A 319 -1.38 22.58 10.83
CA PRO A 319 -1.51 23.02 9.44
C PRO A 319 -2.67 24.02 9.21
N LYS A 320 -3.43 24.38 10.25
CA LYS A 320 -4.52 25.39 10.19
C LYS A 320 -4.16 26.69 10.89
N THR A 321 -3.40 26.64 11.99
CA THR A 321 -3.05 27.84 12.78
C THR A 321 -1.60 28.27 12.65
N ASN A 322 -0.73 27.45 12.03
CA ASN A 322 0.71 27.67 11.93
C ASN A 322 1.43 27.73 13.29
N GLU A 323 0.83 27.11 14.32
CA GLU A 323 1.35 27.08 15.69
C GLU A 323 2.11 25.78 15.96
N GLY A 324 3.21 25.86 16.70
CA GLY A 324 3.96 24.69 17.16
C GLY A 324 3.26 24.04 18.36
N ILE A 325 2.70 22.85 18.15
CA ILE A 325 2.06 22.02 19.17
C ILE A 325 3.15 21.24 19.91
N LEU A 326 3.50 21.65 21.13
CA LEU A 326 4.45 20.93 21.97
C LEU A 326 3.71 19.83 22.76
N THR A 327 4.12 18.59 22.53
CA THR A 327 3.52 17.37 23.08
C THR A 327 4.54 16.60 23.92
N VAL A 328 4.13 16.11 25.08
CA VAL A 328 4.91 15.15 25.89
C VAL A 328 4.63 13.74 25.37
N ILE A 329 5.64 13.04 24.87
CA ILE A 329 5.52 11.67 24.31
C ILE A 329 6.03 10.58 25.25
N LYS A 330 6.79 10.93 26.29
CA LYS A 330 7.14 10.06 27.43
C LYS A 330 6.91 10.84 28.71
N GLY A 331 6.29 10.20 29.71
CA GLY A 331 6.14 10.81 31.03
C GLY A 331 7.51 11.15 31.64
N LYS A 332 7.56 12.24 32.41
CA LYS A 332 8.65 12.52 33.34
C LYS A 332 8.19 12.22 34.77
N ASP A 333 9.17 12.08 35.63
CA ASP A 333 9.17 11.63 37.01
C ASP A 333 9.71 12.81 37.83
N PHE A 334 8.93 13.31 38.80
CA PHE A 334 9.16 14.62 39.42
C PHE A 334 10.44 14.61 40.27
N GLU A 335 10.68 13.49 40.96
CA GLU A 335 11.79 13.19 41.88
C GLU A 335 13.12 13.27 41.15
N LYS A 336 13.11 12.84 39.87
CA LYS A 336 14.26 12.92 38.96
C LYS A 336 14.30 14.22 38.16
N THR A 337 13.19 14.87 37.85
CA THR A 337 13.17 16.11 37.03
C THR A 337 11.94 17.01 37.27
N THR A 338 12.04 17.94 38.21
CA THR A 338 11.00 18.94 38.50
C THR A 338 10.82 20.04 37.42
N LEU A 339 11.86 20.34 36.64
CA LEU A 339 11.87 21.41 35.62
C LEU A 339 12.78 21.05 34.44
N THR A 340 12.25 21.11 33.21
CA THR A 340 13.03 21.01 31.98
C THR A 340 12.96 22.31 31.18
N ASN A 341 14.12 22.82 30.72
CA ASN A 341 14.20 24.00 29.86
C ASN A 341 14.51 23.55 28.42
N ILE A 342 13.51 23.65 27.55
CA ILE A 342 13.60 23.27 26.13
C ILE A 342 13.92 24.53 25.32
N GLU A 343 14.92 24.47 24.45
CA GLU A 343 15.12 25.50 23.43
C GLU A 343 14.50 25.00 22.12
N ILE A 344 13.54 25.75 21.60
CA ILE A 344 12.89 25.50 20.30
C ILE A 344 13.36 26.52 19.28
N ALA A 345 13.53 26.07 18.04
CA ALA A 345 13.81 26.92 16.90
C ALA A 345 12.65 26.86 15.89
N VAL A 346 12.53 27.89 15.06
CA VAL A 346 11.57 27.93 13.95
C VAL A 346 12.18 28.52 12.69
N GLU A 347 11.84 27.89 11.57
CA GLU A 347 12.18 28.25 10.19
C GLU A 347 10.95 28.02 9.30
N ASN A 348 11.08 28.15 7.98
CA ASN A 348 10.00 27.97 7.01
C ASN A 348 10.20 26.69 6.19
N GLU A 349 9.15 26.23 5.49
CA GLU A 349 9.25 25.12 4.54
C GLU A 349 10.07 25.48 3.29
N GLU A 350 10.00 26.72 2.82
CA GLU A 350 10.85 27.26 1.75
C GLU A 350 12.03 28.06 2.35
N PRO A 351 13.30 27.84 1.92
CA PRO A 351 14.45 28.55 2.49
C PRO A 351 14.41 30.07 2.27
N LEU A 352 14.79 30.85 3.30
CA LEU A 352 14.84 32.30 3.28
C LEU A 352 15.71 32.85 2.13
N PHE A 353 15.12 33.74 1.34
CA PHE A 353 15.74 34.51 0.29
C PHE A 353 15.75 35.99 0.65
N VAL A 354 16.86 36.68 0.36
CA VAL A 354 16.98 38.13 0.59
C VAL A 354 17.73 38.75 -0.60
N CYS A 355 17.09 39.72 -1.26
CA CYS A 355 17.76 40.49 -2.31
C CYS A 355 18.81 41.44 -1.72
N GLY A 356 20.09 41.13 -1.95
CA GLY A 356 21.20 41.93 -1.47
C GLY A 356 21.67 42.92 -2.54
N SER A 357 21.44 44.22 -2.33
CA SER A 357 22.03 45.31 -3.12
C SER A 357 21.84 45.16 -4.65
N GLY A 358 20.67 44.70 -5.08
CA GLY A 358 20.37 44.49 -6.50
C GLY A 358 20.99 43.22 -7.10
N ARG A 359 21.28 42.20 -6.28
CA ARG A 359 21.57 40.84 -6.73
C ARG A 359 20.87 39.79 -5.86
N ALA A 360 20.50 38.69 -6.49
CA ALA A 360 20.05 37.49 -5.79
C ALA A 360 21.23 36.84 -5.07
N ASN A 361 21.32 37.04 -3.76
CA ASN A 361 22.28 36.31 -2.93
C ASN A 361 21.85 34.85 -2.80
N SER A 362 22.80 33.92 -2.89
CA SER A 362 22.53 32.50 -2.68
C SER A 362 22.03 32.23 -1.25
N PRO A 363 21.15 31.23 -1.01
CA PRO A 363 20.71 30.86 0.34
C PRO A 363 21.85 30.50 1.30
N LYS A 364 23.02 30.08 0.79
CA LYS A 364 24.24 29.83 1.58
C LYS A 364 24.93 31.09 2.12
N THR A 365 24.60 32.29 1.63
CA THR A 365 25.35 33.52 1.91
C THR A 365 24.68 34.42 2.97
N LEU A 366 23.41 34.17 3.29
CA LEU A 366 22.67 34.89 4.33
C LEU A 366 22.03 33.90 5.30
N THR A 367 22.87 33.26 6.11
CA THR A 367 22.44 32.50 7.30
C THR A 367 21.89 33.45 8.37
N ALA A 368 20.69 33.98 8.15
CA ALA A 368 19.85 34.42 9.24
C ALA A 368 19.68 33.21 10.17
N LEU A 369 20.08 33.36 11.44
CA LEU A 369 19.91 32.28 12.40
C LEU A 369 18.39 32.06 12.60
N PRO A 370 17.92 30.81 12.64
CA PRO A 370 16.50 30.53 12.90
C PRO A 370 16.11 31.14 14.24
N GLN A 371 14.89 31.69 14.31
CA GLN A 371 14.43 32.30 15.56
C GLN A 371 14.39 31.23 16.65
N LYS A 372 14.67 31.64 17.90
CA LYS A 372 14.71 30.75 19.06
C LYS A 372 13.85 31.27 20.20
N ALA A 373 13.14 30.36 20.86
CA ALA A 373 12.41 30.62 22.09
C ALA A 373 12.73 29.54 23.13
N ASN A 374 12.61 29.89 24.40
CA ASN A 374 12.80 28.96 25.51
C ASN A 374 11.44 28.58 26.11
N VAL A 375 11.24 27.29 26.38
CA VAL A 375 10.05 26.75 27.05
C VAL A 375 10.46 26.11 28.36
N ALA A 376 10.00 26.68 29.47
CA ALA A 376 10.14 26.10 30.80
C ALA A 376 8.97 25.14 31.03
N VAL A 377 9.22 23.83 30.98
CA VAL A 377 8.24 22.78 31.30
C VAL A 377 8.43 22.37 32.76
N LYS A 378 7.52 22.81 33.63
CA LYS A 378 7.50 22.36 35.03
C LYS A 378 6.71 21.06 35.12
N VAL A 379 7.28 20.05 35.77
CA VAL A 379 6.54 18.84 36.17
C VAL A 379 5.77 19.15 37.46
N ILE A 380 4.57 18.60 37.57
CA ILE A 380 3.73 18.66 38.77
C ILE A 380 3.72 17.26 39.39
N ASP A 381 4.42 17.17 40.52
CA ASP A 381 4.22 16.31 41.70
C ASP A 381 2.78 15.75 41.82
N VAL A 382 2.63 14.42 41.82
CA VAL A 382 1.38 13.69 42.06
C VAL A 382 1.63 12.41 42.87
N ASN A 383 1.58 12.52 44.21
CA ASN A 383 1.53 11.45 45.23
C ASN A 383 1.68 10.02 44.70
N ASP A 384 2.91 9.50 44.75
CA ASP A 384 3.25 8.14 44.34
C ASP A 384 2.66 7.08 45.31
N PRO A 385 2.43 5.82 44.88
CA PRO A 385 1.98 4.74 45.76
C PRO A 385 3.14 4.16 46.59
N PRO A 386 2.92 3.81 47.88
CA PRO A 386 3.95 3.20 48.72
C PRO A 386 4.56 1.92 48.10
N GLU A 387 5.89 1.86 47.90
CA GLU A 387 6.54 0.70 47.30
C GLU A 387 7.07 -0.30 48.34
N PHE A 388 6.69 -1.57 48.20
CA PHE A 388 7.26 -2.68 48.96
C PHE A 388 8.66 -3.04 48.44
N ASP A 389 9.63 -3.14 49.35
CA ASP A 389 11.03 -3.59 49.11
C ASP A 389 11.11 -4.94 48.36
N LYS A 390 10.04 -5.74 48.46
CA LYS A 390 9.74 -6.89 47.59
C LYS A 390 8.24 -6.96 47.30
N LYS A 391 7.85 -6.81 46.05
CA LYS A 391 6.43 -6.92 45.60
C LYS A 391 5.87 -8.34 45.72
N VAL A 392 6.73 -9.36 45.69
CA VAL A 392 6.40 -10.76 46.00
C VAL A 392 7.40 -11.26 47.04
N THR A 393 6.91 -11.91 48.11
CA THR A 393 7.75 -12.56 49.13
C THR A 393 7.30 -13.98 49.41
N ASP A 394 8.20 -14.94 49.19
CA ASP A 394 8.04 -16.33 49.60
C ASP A 394 8.28 -16.51 51.12
N VAL A 395 7.39 -17.23 51.78
CA VAL A 395 7.47 -17.63 53.19
C VAL A 395 7.30 -19.14 53.26
N TYR A 396 8.13 -19.83 54.05
CA TYR A 396 8.08 -21.28 54.21
C TYR A 396 7.61 -21.65 55.61
N MET A 397 6.64 -22.56 55.69
CA MET A 397 6.07 -23.08 56.95
C MET A 397 5.82 -24.58 56.86
N MET A 398 5.61 -25.22 58.01
CA MET A 398 4.87 -26.48 58.06
C MET A 398 3.41 -26.17 58.39
N GLU A 399 2.50 -27.02 57.94
CA GLU A 399 1.11 -26.95 58.37
C GLU A 399 0.90 -27.34 59.85
N GLU A 400 -0.32 -27.17 60.35
CA GLU A 400 -0.71 -27.42 61.74
C GLU A 400 0.11 -26.67 62.83
N GLU A 401 1.03 -25.78 62.46
CA GLU A 401 1.87 -24.98 63.36
C GLU A 401 1.04 -24.02 64.25
N GLU A 402 1.56 -23.68 65.44
CA GLU A 402 0.85 -22.87 66.43
C GLU A 402 0.52 -21.44 65.95
N THR A 403 -0.61 -20.92 66.42
CA THR A 403 -1.12 -19.59 66.05
C THR A 403 -0.42 -18.46 66.79
N GLY A 404 -0.42 -17.26 66.21
CA GLY A 404 0.29 -16.09 66.72
C GLY A 404 1.72 -15.94 66.20
N LYS A 405 2.19 -16.82 65.33
CA LYS A 405 3.49 -16.72 64.65
C LYS A 405 3.49 -15.55 63.65
N VAL A 406 4.56 -14.76 63.64
CA VAL A 406 4.78 -13.71 62.63
C VAL A 406 5.26 -14.36 61.33
N LEU A 407 4.52 -14.13 60.25
CA LEU A 407 4.83 -14.62 58.91
C LEU A 407 5.77 -13.67 58.17
N TYR A 408 5.40 -12.39 58.17
CA TYR A 408 6.04 -11.37 57.36
C TYR A 408 6.04 -10.03 58.09
N LYS A 409 7.09 -9.26 57.85
CA LYS A 409 7.22 -7.87 58.28
C LYS A 409 7.51 -7.05 57.02
N PRO A 410 6.54 -6.29 56.50
CA PRO A 410 6.78 -5.48 55.32
C PRO A 410 7.82 -4.41 55.61
N LYS A 411 8.62 -4.11 54.60
CA LYS A 411 9.44 -2.91 54.51
C LYS A 411 8.89 -2.14 53.31
N VAL A 412 8.22 -1.04 53.59
CA VAL A 412 7.65 -0.14 52.59
C VAL A 412 8.43 1.16 52.63
N THR A 413 8.67 1.73 51.45
CA THR A 413 9.21 3.08 51.27
C THR A 413 8.28 3.84 50.37
N ASP A 414 7.98 5.06 50.78
CA ASP A 414 7.17 6.04 50.07
C ASP A 414 8.06 7.28 49.90
N VAL A 415 7.89 8.03 48.81
CA VAL A 415 8.75 9.18 48.49
C VAL A 415 8.14 10.48 49.01
N ASP A 416 6.81 10.56 49.06
CA ASP A 416 6.05 11.77 49.38
C ASP A 416 5.49 11.74 50.81
N SER A 417 5.14 10.54 51.29
CA SER A 417 4.48 10.33 52.57
C SER A 417 5.43 9.78 53.65
N ASP A 418 5.30 10.30 54.88
CA ASP A 418 5.99 9.75 56.04
C ASP A 418 5.59 8.28 56.26
N VAL A 419 6.57 7.37 56.20
CA VAL A 419 6.37 5.90 56.39
C VAL A 419 5.61 5.56 57.69
N GLY A 420 5.69 6.42 58.72
CA GLY A 420 4.97 6.26 59.99
C GLY A 420 3.46 6.56 59.95
N LYS A 421 2.93 7.03 58.82
CA LYS A 421 1.50 7.29 58.60
C LYS A 421 0.83 6.23 57.71
N ILE A 422 1.61 5.50 56.92
CA ILE A 422 1.13 4.45 56.01
C ILE A 422 0.26 3.46 56.78
N ARG A 423 -0.98 3.27 56.32
CA ARG A 423 -1.91 2.28 56.85
C ARG A 423 -1.83 0.99 56.05
N TYR A 424 -1.91 -0.14 56.75
CA TYR A 424 -1.84 -1.46 56.13
C TYR A 424 -3.20 -2.16 56.19
N GLU A 425 -3.55 -2.85 55.10
CA GLU A 425 -4.86 -3.48 54.91
C GLU A 425 -4.71 -4.88 54.28
N LEU A 426 -5.47 -5.86 54.77
CA LEU A 426 -5.48 -7.23 54.25
C LEU A 426 -6.59 -7.34 53.20
N VAL A 427 -6.22 -7.72 51.97
CA VAL A 427 -7.12 -7.68 50.81
C VAL A 427 -7.61 -9.08 50.45
N GLU A 428 -6.69 -10.05 50.41
CA GLU A 428 -6.99 -11.43 50.06
C GLU A 428 -6.35 -12.39 51.07
N ASP A 429 -7.19 -13.16 51.75
CA ASP A 429 -6.85 -14.26 52.68
C ASP A 429 -7.99 -15.29 52.59
N PRO A 430 -8.03 -16.14 51.55
CA PRO A 430 -9.24 -16.88 51.16
C PRO A 430 -9.81 -17.84 52.21
N ALA A 431 -8.97 -18.39 53.10
CA ALA A 431 -9.37 -19.23 54.23
C ALA A 431 -9.49 -18.45 55.58
N GLY A 432 -9.11 -17.17 55.58
CA GLY A 432 -9.08 -16.32 56.78
C GLY A 432 -8.07 -16.83 57.81
N TRP A 433 -6.86 -17.19 57.39
CA TRP A 433 -5.83 -17.79 58.25
C TRP A 433 -4.93 -16.76 58.94
N VAL A 434 -4.88 -15.51 58.45
CA VAL A 434 -3.96 -14.49 58.94
C VAL A 434 -4.69 -13.22 59.43
N THR A 435 -3.93 -12.34 60.06
CA THR A 435 -4.33 -10.95 60.30
C THR A 435 -3.14 -10.02 60.08
N ILE A 436 -3.41 -8.74 59.89
CA ILE A 436 -2.39 -7.70 59.70
C ILE A 436 -2.54 -6.61 60.76
N ASP A 437 -1.43 -6.17 61.35
CA ASP A 437 -1.41 -4.96 62.18
C ASP A 437 -1.47 -3.71 61.27
N ASN A 438 -2.48 -2.86 61.47
CA ASN A 438 -2.79 -1.78 60.53
C ASN A 438 -1.80 -0.59 60.53
N LYS A 439 -0.80 -0.58 61.41
CA LYS A 439 0.24 0.47 61.50
C LYS A 439 1.65 -0.01 61.17
N THR A 440 1.92 -1.28 61.43
CA THR A 440 3.24 -1.91 61.23
C THR A 440 3.25 -2.89 60.07
N GLY A 441 2.08 -3.23 59.53
CA GLY A 441 1.91 -4.17 58.41
C GLY A 441 2.30 -5.61 58.74
N VAL A 442 2.64 -5.92 59.99
CA VAL A 442 3.10 -7.24 60.41
C VAL A 442 1.96 -8.24 60.27
N VAL A 443 2.21 -9.31 59.50
CA VAL A 443 1.24 -10.38 59.24
C VAL A 443 1.48 -11.54 60.20
N THR A 444 0.43 -11.99 60.89
CA THR A 444 0.48 -13.08 61.89
C THR A 444 -0.59 -14.14 61.63
N THR A 445 -0.31 -15.39 62.01
CA THR A 445 -1.30 -16.49 61.97
C THR A 445 -2.38 -16.31 63.04
N VAL A 446 -3.65 -16.46 62.68
CA VAL A 446 -4.79 -16.49 63.62
C VAL A 446 -5.49 -17.85 63.67
N LYS A 447 -5.35 -18.66 62.62
CA LYS A 447 -5.73 -20.06 62.57
C LYS A 447 -4.52 -20.90 62.17
N LYS A 448 -4.60 -22.20 62.41
CA LYS A 448 -3.70 -23.17 61.76
C LYS A 448 -3.94 -23.15 60.25
N MET A 449 -2.87 -23.39 59.50
CA MET A 449 -2.92 -23.59 58.05
C MET A 449 -2.92 -25.10 57.78
N ASP A 450 -3.67 -25.55 56.77
CA ASP A 450 -3.80 -26.95 56.34
C ASP A 450 -3.57 -27.03 54.83
N ARG A 451 -2.68 -27.91 54.37
CA ARG A 451 -2.20 -27.95 52.98
C ARG A 451 -3.24 -28.52 52.03
N GLU A 452 -4.14 -29.35 52.54
CA GLU A 452 -5.25 -30.00 51.84
C GLU A 452 -6.44 -29.07 51.58
N SER A 453 -6.42 -27.89 52.19
CA SER A 453 -7.45 -26.89 52.08
C SER A 453 -7.68 -26.50 50.63
N LEU A 454 -8.96 -26.35 50.26
CA LEU A 454 -9.39 -25.95 48.91
C LEU A 454 -8.87 -24.57 48.45
N HIS A 455 -8.24 -23.82 49.36
CA HIS A 455 -7.66 -22.51 49.14
C HIS A 455 -6.14 -22.54 48.85
N VAL A 456 -5.48 -23.69 49.03
CA VAL A 456 -4.07 -23.89 48.69
C VAL A 456 -3.97 -24.34 47.23
N ASN A 457 -3.00 -23.82 46.48
CA ASN A 457 -2.81 -24.23 45.09
C ASN A 457 -2.13 -25.60 44.97
N LYS A 458 -2.12 -26.18 43.77
CA LYS A 458 -1.50 -27.51 43.51
C LYS A 458 0.00 -27.58 43.78
N ASP A 459 0.67 -26.42 43.80
CA ASP A 459 2.09 -26.29 44.11
C ASP A 459 2.37 -26.16 45.61
N ASN A 460 1.33 -26.24 46.46
CA ASN A 460 1.35 -26.14 47.93
C ASN A 460 1.61 -24.70 48.42
N ILE A 461 1.16 -23.72 47.61
CA ILE A 461 1.29 -22.29 47.90
C ILE A 461 -0.09 -21.71 48.23
N TYR A 462 -0.16 -21.02 49.37
CA TYR A 462 -1.27 -20.18 49.76
C TYR A 462 -0.92 -18.71 49.49
N THR A 463 -1.76 -18.01 48.72
CA THR A 463 -1.51 -16.62 48.31
C THR A 463 -2.25 -15.66 49.24
N ILE A 464 -1.54 -14.65 49.75
CA ILE A 464 -2.08 -13.56 50.55
C ILE A 464 -1.75 -12.24 49.85
N ILE A 465 -2.72 -11.33 49.74
CA ILE A 465 -2.51 -9.98 49.19
C ILE A 465 -2.74 -8.94 50.29
N ILE A 466 -1.76 -8.05 50.44
CA ILE A 466 -1.78 -6.92 51.37
C ILE A 466 -1.60 -5.60 50.63
N HIS A 467 -2.24 -4.54 51.14
CA HIS A 467 -2.06 -3.17 50.68
C HIS A 467 -1.32 -2.33 51.71
N ALA A 468 -0.48 -1.42 51.21
CA ALA A 468 0.09 -0.30 51.94
C ALA A 468 -0.49 0.98 51.31
N ILE A 469 -1.05 1.86 52.13
CA ILE A 469 -1.86 2.99 51.68
C ILE A 469 -1.39 4.24 52.44
N ASP A 470 -1.10 5.30 51.72
CA ASP A 470 -0.53 6.56 52.22
C ASP A 470 -1.56 7.50 52.91
N ASP A 471 -1.13 8.73 53.25
CA ASP A 471 -2.01 9.82 53.70
C ASP A 471 -2.29 10.88 52.60
N GLY A 472 -2.01 10.54 51.35
CA GLY A 472 -2.20 11.35 50.15
C GLY A 472 -3.65 11.76 49.88
N GLN A 473 -3.84 12.72 48.97
CA GLN A 473 -5.16 13.26 48.60
C GLN A 473 -5.28 13.46 47.07
N PRO A 474 -5.84 12.49 46.32
CA PRO A 474 -6.36 11.19 46.78
C PRO A 474 -5.23 10.27 47.27
N PRO A 475 -5.51 9.32 48.19
CA PRO A 475 -4.49 8.38 48.64
C PRO A 475 -4.21 7.35 47.55
N ALA A 476 -2.93 7.05 47.33
CA ALA A 476 -2.48 5.98 46.45
C ALA A 476 -2.30 4.68 47.23
N THR A 477 -1.88 3.61 46.56
CA THR A 477 -1.87 2.26 47.16
C THR A 477 -0.83 1.36 46.50
N GLY A 478 0.11 0.88 47.30
CA GLY A 478 0.99 -0.22 46.95
C GLY A 478 0.34 -1.57 47.23
N THR A 479 0.60 -2.55 46.38
CA THR A 479 0.20 -3.95 46.58
C THR A 479 1.42 -4.83 46.80
N GLY A 480 1.38 -5.67 47.84
CA GLY A 480 2.38 -6.69 48.15
C GLY A 480 1.75 -8.07 48.22
N THR A 481 2.38 -9.06 47.59
CA THR A 481 1.93 -10.46 47.58
C THR A 481 2.84 -11.32 48.44
N ILE A 482 2.25 -12.12 49.33
CA ILE A 482 2.96 -13.12 50.14
C ILE A 482 2.56 -14.50 49.62
N LEU A 483 3.57 -15.33 49.31
CA LEU A 483 3.40 -16.71 48.88
C LEU A 483 3.82 -17.63 50.03
N VAL A 484 2.86 -18.21 50.74
CA VAL A 484 3.13 -19.13 51.86
C VAL A 484 3.21 -20.55 51.31
N HIS A 485 4.43 -21.08 51.21
CA HIS A 485 4.72 -22.46 50.84
C HIS A 485 4.52 -23.35 52.08
N LEU A 486 3.52 -24.23 52.02
CA LEU A 486 3.18 -25.16 53.10
C LEU A 486 3.89 -26.49 52.90
N GLY A 487 4.67 -26.88 53.91
CA GLY A 487 5.28 -28.19 54.07
C GLY A 487 4.30 -29.18 54.69
N ASP A 488 4.29 -30.37 54.09
CA ASP A 488 3.39 -31.50 54.31
C ASP A 488 3.65 -32.23 55.64
N LEU A 489 2.58 -32.66 56.32
CA LEU A 489 2.58 -33.51 57.51
C LEU A 489 1.63 -34.70 57.32
N ASN A 490 1.84 -35.76 58.12
CA ASN A 490 1.08 -37.02 58.04
C ASN A 490 -0.24 -36.94 58.85
N ASP A 491 -1.11 -36.02 58.46
CA ASP A 491 -2.34 -35.63 59.16
C ASP A 491 -3.59 -36.39 58.65
N ASN A 492 -3.63 -36.76 57.37
CA ASN A 492 -4.73 -37.55 56.81
C ASN A 492 -4.49 -39.06 57.00
N MET A 493 -5.44 -39.85 56.51
CA MET A 493 -5.37 -41.30 56.56
C MET A 493 -5.80 -41.90 55.22
N PRO A 494 -5.10 -42.90 54.68
CA PRO A 494 -5.48 -43.55 53.43
C PRO A 494 -6.91 -44.08 53.46
N SER A 495 -7.69 -43.76 52.43
CA SER A 495 -9.11 -44.13 52.35
C SER A 495 -9.52 -44.59 50.95
N VAL A 496 -10.56 -45.41 50.86
CA VAL A 496 -11.08 -45.88 49.56
C VAL A 496 -11.99 -44.82 48.95
N VAL A 497 -11.71 -44.42 47.71
CA VAL A 497 -12.49 -43.41 46.97
C VAL A 497 -13.90 -43.93 46.68
N GLU A 498 -13.99 -45.15 46.12
CA GLU A 498 -15.25 -45.78 45.73
C GLU A 498 -15.49 -47.05 46.54
N LYS A 499 -16.41 -46.97 47.52
CA LYS A 499 -16.68 -48.07 48.47
C LYS A 499 -17.69 -49.10 47.94
N GLU A 500 -18.29 -48.84 46.77
CA GLU A 500 -19.15 -49.77 46.03
C GLU A 500 -18.57 -49.97 44.63
N LEU A 501 -18.07 -51.18 44.36
CA LEU A 501 -17.39 -51.53 43.11
C LEU A 501 -18.10 -52.68 42.40
N VAL A 502 -18.03 -52.71 41.07
CA VAL A 502 -18.51 -53.82 40.23
C VAL A 502 -17.31 -54.64 39.75
N MET A 503 -17.35 -55.96 39.95
CA MET A 503 -16.31 -56.87 39.43
C MET A 503 -16.85 -57.72 38.28
N CYS A 504 -16.43 -57.35 37.07
CA CYS A 504 -16.68 -58.10 35.85
C CYS A 504 -15.52 -59.08 35.58
N GLY A 505 -15.73 -60.38 35.79
CA GLY A 505 -14.69 -61.41 35.64
C GLY A 505 -14.04 -61.77 36.99
N ASN A 506 -12.72 -61.52 37.14
CA ASN A 506 -11.93 -62.02 38.27
C ASN A 506 -11.01 -60.99 38.97
N LYS A 507 -11.01 -59.73 38.52
CA LYS A 507 -10.25 -58.62 39.14
C LYS A 507 -11.08 -57.35 39.11
N VAL A 508 -10.99 -56.56 40.18
CA VAL A 508 -11.44 -55.17 40.24
C VAL A 508 -10.30 -54.29 40.78
N ILE A 509 -10.28 -53.01 40.43
CA ILE A 509 -9.32 -52.04 40.93
C ILE A 509 -10.01 -51.24 42.03
N VAL A 510 -9.36 -51.10 43.18
CA VAL A 510 -9.82 -50.27 44.30
C VAL A 510 -9.00 -48.98 44.30
N PRO A 511 -9.55 -47.85 43.81
CA PRO A 511 -8.87 -46.56 43.90
C PRO A 511 -8.79 -46.11 45.37
N VAL A 512 -7.58 -45.75 45.79
CA VAL A 512 -7.30 -45.25 47.14
C VAL A 512 -6.81 -43.82 47.03
N VAL A 513 -7.32 -42.96 47.88
CA VAL A 513 -6.83 -41.60 48.06
C VAL A 513 -6.23 -41.49 49.46
N ASP A 514 -4.99 -41.05 49.50
CA ASP A 514 -4.51 -40.23 50.59
C ASP A 514 -4.45 -38.79 50.09
N LYS A 515 -4.63 -37.81 50.99
CA LYS A 515 -4.48 -36.39 50.61
C LYS A 515 -3.05 -35.90 50.80
N ASP A 516 -2.33 -36.50 51.75
CA ASP A 516 -0.95 -36.20 52.08
C ASP A 516 -0.03 -36.53 50.88
N LYS A 517 1.10 -35.85 50.76
CA LYS A 517 2.01 -35.96 49.61
C LYS A 517 3.08 -37.01 49.90
N PRO A 518 3.70 -37.67 48.89
CA PRO A 518 4.87 -38.51 49.15
C PRO A 518 5.99 -37.69 49.83
N PRO A 519 6.57 -38.13 50.97
CA PRO A 519 6.61 -39.50 51.48
C PRO A 519 5.61 -39.82 52.61
N PHE A 520 4.63 -38.96 52.87
CA PHE A 520 3.59 -39.17 53.86
C PHE A 520 2.47 -40.03 53.25
N GLY A 521 1.71 -39.51 52.28
CA GLY A 521 0.68 -40.27 51.56
C GLY A 521 1.18 -41.38 50.61
N CYS A 522 0.27 -41.99 49.83
CA CYS A 522 0.56 -43.14 48.94
C CYS A 522 1.72 -42.89 47.93
N PRO A 523 2.46 -43.92 47.45
CA PRO A 523 2.10 -45.33 47.31
C PRO A 523 1.90 -46.08 48.62
N CYS A 524 0.67 -46.53 48.82
CA CYS A 524 0.22 -47.23 50.00
C CYS A 524 0.46 -48.75 49.90
N THR A 525 0.53 -49.43 51.05
CA THR A 525 0.60 -50.89 51.17
C THR A 525 -0.75 -51.45 51.62
N PHE A 526 -1.26 -52.44 50.91
CA PHE A 526 -2.63 -52.95 51.07
C PHE A 526 -2.64 -54.34 51.69
N SER A 527 -3.52 -54.56 52.67
CA SER A 527 -3.72 -55.87 53.31
C SER A 527 -5.21 -56.17 53.56
N LEU A 528 -5.58 -57.45 53.53
CA LEU A 528 -6.95 -57.87 53.83
C LEU A 528 -7.18 -57.89 55.34
N GLY A 529 -8.17 -57.14 55.81
CA GLY A 529 -8.53 -57.02 57.23
C GLY A 529 -9.02 -58.34 57.82
N ASP A 530 -8.60 -58.63 59.05
CA ASP A 530 -8.98 -59.88 59.74
C ASP A 530 -10.22 -59.65 60.62
N ASN A 531 -11.40 -59.67 59.99
CA ASN A 531 -12.69 -59.60 60.68
C ASN A 531 -13.11 -60.95 61.30
N GLY A 532 -12.17 -61.88 61.54
CA GLY A 532 -12.42 -63.23 62.05
C GLY A 532 -12.84 -64.26 60.99
N ASP A 533 -13.18 -63.84 59.76
CA ASP A 533 -13.47 -64.74 58.64
C ASP A 533 -12.19 -65.26 57.97
N LYS A 534 -11.79 -66.49 58.36
CA LYS A 534 -10.66 -67.22 57.78
C LYS A 534 -10.84 -67.55 56.28
N THR A 535 -12.03 -67.40 55.71
CA THR A 535 -12.28 -67.69 54.29
C THR A 535 -11.90 -66.54 53.36
N LEU A 536 -11.83 -65.29 53.84
CA LEU A 536 -11.48 -64.10 53.04
C LEU A 536 -10.17 -64.31 52.26
N LYS A 537 -9.10 -64.70 52.96
CA LYS A 537 -7.76 -64.99 52.40
C LYS A 537 -7.72 -66.25 51.50
N SER A 538 -8.84 -66.98 51.38
CA SER A 538 -9.01 -68.13 50.47
C SER A 538 -9.89 -67.81 49.24
N HIS A 539 -10.49 -66.63 49.20
CA HIS A 539 -11.33 -66.13 48.12
C HIS A 539 -10.68 -64.95 47.39
N TRP A 540 -9.90 -64.12 48.10
CA TRP A 540 -9.33 -62.88 47.59
C TRP A 540 -7.80 -62.82 47.73
N LYS A 541 -7.14 -62.20 46.75
CA LYS A 541 -5.73 -61.79 46.75
C LYS A 541 -5.66 -60.29 46.40
N LEU A 542 -4.67 -59.59 46.95
CA LEU A 542 -4.29 -58.25 46.51
C LEU A 542 -3.10 -58.36 45.53
N ASP A 543 -3.26 -57.78 44.33
CA ASP A 543 -2.35 -57.88 43.19
C ASP A 543 -2.58 -56.72 42.19
N PRO A 544 -1.84 -55.59 42.28
CA PRO A 544 -0.77 -55.34 43.24
C PRO A 544 -1.28 -55.16 44.68
N ALA A 545 -0.40 -55.42 45.64
CA ALA A 545 -0.61 -55.18 47.07
C ALA A 545 0.08 -53.89 47.56
N ASN A 546 0.62 -53.09 46.63
CA ASN A 546 1.27 -51.81 46.89
C ASN A 546 1.13 -50.86 45.67
N GLY A 547 0.92 -49.57 45.91
CA GLY A 547 0.75 -48.56 44.86
C GLY A 547 -0.26 -47.46 45.21
N MET A 548 -0.78 -46.75 44.21
CA MET A 548 -1.89 -45.80 44.39
C MET A 548 -3.28 -46.47 44.30
N GLU A 549 -3.33 -47.73 43.86
CA GLU A 549 -4.55 -48.51 43.69
C GLU A 549 -4.32 -49.94 44.16
N ALA A 550 -5.31 -50.55 44.85
CA ALA A 550 -5.23 -51.94 45.26
C ALA A 550 -5.93 -52.84 44.22
N GLY A 551 -5.23 -53.80 43.63
CA GLY A 551 -5.84 -54.74 42.69
C GLY A 551 -6.49 -55.91 43.43
N LEU A 552 -7.82 -55.95 43.54
CA LEU A 552 -8.52 -57.02 44.25
C LEU A 552 -8.87 -58.16 43.28
N VAL A 553 -8.31 -59.34 43.49
CA VAL A 553 -8.40 -60.50 42.58
C VAL A 553 -9.09 -61.69 43.26
N SER A 554 -10.08 -62.28 42.61
CA SER A 554 -10.74 -63.50 43.09
C SER A 554 -9.91 -64.75 42.75
N LEU A 555 -9.50 -65.50 43.77
CA LEU A 555 -8.71 -66.74 43.66
C LEU A 555 -9.52 -67.97 43.19
N LYS A 556 -10.85 -67.86 43.18
CA LYS A 556 -11.81 -68.90 42.77
C LYS A 556 -12.95 -68.22 42.01
N SER A 557 -13.68 -68.97 41.20
CA SER A 557 -14.94 -68.48 40.63
C SER A 557 -15.94 -68.19 41.76
N LEU A 558 -16.33 -66.93 41.90
CA LEU A 558 -17.30 -66.48 42.90
C LEU A 558 -18.71 -66.47 42.28
N PRO A 559 -19.73 -67.00 42.99
CA PRO A 559 -21.14 -66.79 42.62
C PRO A 559 -21.49 -65.30 42.44
N TYR A 560 -22.48 -65.02 41.60
CA TYR A 560 -22.97 -63.65 41.44
C TYR A 560 -23.67 -63.16 42.72
N GLY A 561 -23.32 -61.96 43.18
CA GLY A 561 -23.80 -61.38 44.43
C GLY A 561 -22.87 -60.31 45.00
N ASN A 562 -23.22 -59.75 46.14
CA ASN A 562 -22.45 -58.72 46.82
C ASN A 562 -21.53 -59.34 47.88
N TYR A 563 -20.25 -58.97 47.84
CA TYR A 563 -19.23 -59.38 48.80
C TYR A 563 -18.73 -58.16 49.58
N THR A 564 -18.47 -58.31 50.87
CA THR A 564 -17.78 -57.28 51.67
C THR A 564 -16.33 -57.68 51.88
N VAL A 565 -15.41 -56.77 51.56
CA VAL A 565 -13.97 -56.98 51.67
C VAL A 565 -13.38 -55.89 52.57
N PRO A 566 -13.00 -56.21 53.81
CA PRO A 566 -12.29 -55.25 54.67
C PRO A 566 -10.85 -55.07 54.18
N LEU A 567 -10.45 -53.82 53.98
CA LEU A 567 -9.10 -53.43 53.61
C LEU A 567 -8.45 -52.67 54.76
N VAL A 568 -7.21 -53.03 55.06
CA VAL A 568 -6.32 -52.28 55.94
C VAL A 568 -5.23 -51.71 55.04
N ILE A 569 -5.22 -50.38 54.96
CA ILE A 569 -4.35 -49.60 54.10
C ILE A 569 -3.29 -48.95 54.99
N LEU A 570 -2.03 -49.09 54.62
CA LEU A 570 -0.91 -48.39 55.23
C LEU A 570 -0.40 -47.37 54.22
N ASP A 571 -0.09 -46.16 54.67
CA ASP A 571 0.67 -45.18 53.88
C ASP A 571 2.16 -45.57 53.76
N GLN A 572 3.05 -44.61 53.53
CA GLN A 572 4.50 -44.86 53.50
C GLN A 572 5.19 -44.78 54.89
N GLN A 573 4.53 -44.23 55.92
CA GLN A 573 5.09 -44.08 57.28
C GLN A 573 4.55 -45.08 58.32
N GLY A 574 3.43 -45.75 58.03
CA GLY A 574 2.72 -46.70 58.89
C GLY A 574 1.34 -46.23 59.41
N GLN A 575 0.78 -45.12 58.92
CA GLN A 575 -0.58 -44.66 59.27
C GLN A 575 -1.62 -45.67 58.76
N VAL A 576 -2.54 -46.10 59.63
CA VAL A 576 -3.40 -47.27 59.37
C VAL A 576 -4.83 -46.87 58.99
N GLY A 577 -5.04 -46.59 57.70
CA GLY A 577 -6.36 -46.51 57.08
C GLY A 577 -7.11 -47.85 57.19
N LYS A 578 -8.43 -47.80 57.44
CA LYS A 578 -9.29 -48.99 57.53
C LYS A 578 -10.61 -48.71 56.84
N ASP A 579 -10.93 -49.52 55.84
CA ASP A 579 -12.13 -49.35 55.04
C ASP A 579 -12.80 -50.68 54.69
N ILE A 580 -14.06 -50.64 54.26
CA ILE A 580 -14.80 -51.83 53.83
C ILE A 580 -15.36 -51.57 52.44
N VAL A 581 -14.93 -52.37 51.48
CA VAL A 581 -15.36 -52.27 50.08
C VAL A 581 -16.46 -53.30 49.82
N GLN A 582 -17.55 -52.85 49.21
CA GLN A 582 -18.60 -53.72 48.68
C GLN A 582 -18.30 -54.03 47.22
N VAL A 583 -18.23 -55.32 46.86
CA VAL A 583 -17.91 -55.78 45.50
C VAL A 583 -19.10 -56.58 44.96
N MET A 584 -19.78 -56.03 43.95
CA MET A 584 -20.85 -56.71 43.24
C MET A 584 -20.26 -57.54 42.10
N VAL A 585 -20.33 -58.87 42.22
CA VAL A 585 -19.86 -59.81 41.21
C VAL A 585 -21.02 -60.17 40.29
N CYS A 586 -20.90 -59.96 38.99
CA CYS A 586 -22.01 -60.10 38.04
C CYS A 586 -21.57 -60.41 36.59
N ASP A 587 -22.54 -60.80 35.76
CA ASP A 587 -22.40 -60.89 34.30
C ASP A 587 -22.52 -59.49 33.66
N CYS A 588 -21.52 -59.09 32.87
CA CYS A 588 -21.35 -57.72 32.36
C CYS A 588 -21.24 -57.68 30.83
N TRP A 589 -21.72 -56.60 30.21
CA TRP A 589 -21.69 -56.43 28.74
C TRP A 589 -20.99 -55.12 28.35
N LYS A 590 -19.73 -55.23 27.89
CA LYS A 590 -18.86 -54.11 27.44
C LYS A 590 -18.89 -52.88 28.37
N GLY A 591 -18.41 -53.08 29.59
CA GLY A 591 -18.24 -52.04 30.61
C GLY A 591 -18.67 -52.55 31.99
N ASP A 592 -18.32 -51.80 33.03
CA ASP A 592 -18.40 -52.21 34.44
C ASP A 592 -19.81 -52.06 35.02
N LYS A 593 -20.82 -52.55 34.30
CA LYS A 593 -22.23 -52.47 34.68
C LYS A 593 -22.92 -53.83 34.56
N CYS A 594 -23.48 -54.26 35.69
CA CYS A 594 -24.21 -55.51 35.81
C CYS A 594 -25.49 -55.54 34.96
N ARG A 595 -25.82 -56.71 34.44
CA ARG A 595 -27.08 -56.99 33.76
C ARG A 595 -28.27 -56.89 34.71
N ALA A 596 -29.17 -55.92 34.47
CA ALA A 596 -30.40 -55.77 35.25
C ALA A 596 -31.32 -57.00 35.11
N SER A 597 -32.01 -57.38 36.20
CA SER A 597 -32.94 -58.50 36.20
C SER A 597 -34.29 -58.12 35.59
N LEU A 598 -34.91 -59.06 34.87
CA LEU A 598 -36.20 -58.84 34.22
C LEU A 598 -37.36 -58.82 35.25
N PRO A 599 -38.28 -57.86 35.19
CA PRO A 599 -39.43 -57.80 36.09
C PRO A 599 -40.42 -58.94 35.81
N ARG A 600 -40.99 -59.51 36.87
CA ARG A 600 -42.09 -60.48 36.77
C ARG A 600 -43.38 -59.76 36.38
N SER A 601 -43.98 -60.14 35.26
CA SER A 601 -45.31 -59.67 34.86
C SER A 601 -46.42 -60.39 35.64
N SER A 602 -47.46 -59.66 35.99
CA SER A 602 -48.69 -60.19 36.60
C SER A 602 -49.90 -59.73 35.79
N ILE A 603 -50.71 -60.69 35.35
CA ILE A 603 -51.85 -60.46 34.46
C ILE A 603 -53.13 -60.37 35.31
N LEU A 604 -53.82 -59.23 35.31
CA LEU A 604 -55.11 -59.08 35.98
C LEU A 604 -56.23 -59.71 35.15
N GLY A 605 -57.10 -60.48 35.81
CA GLY A 605 -58.20 -61.21 35.16
C GLY A 605 -59.43 -60.34 34.85
N PRO A 606 -60.36 -60.83 33.99
CA PRO A 606 -61.48 -60.04 33.46
C PRO A 606 -62.40 -59.40 34.50
N ALA A 607 -62.54 -59.99 35.69
CA ALA A 607 -63.38 -59.44 36.77
C ALA A 607 -62.90 -58.06 37.27
N ALA A 608 -61.58 -57.82 37.28
CA ALA A 608 -61.02 -56.51 37.65
C ALA A 608 -61.30 -55.45 36.56
N ILE A 609 -61.29 -55.85 35.29
CA ILE A 609 -61.63 -54.98 34.15
C ILE A 609 -63.13 -54.59 34.22
N GLY A 610 -64.00 -55.53 34.56
CA GLY A 610 -65.43 -55.27 34.77
C GLY A 610 -65.70 -54.25 35.89
N LEU A 611 -65.00 -54.35 37.02
CA LEU A 611 -65.10 -53.39 38.12
C LEU A 611 -64.58 -51.98 37.74
N LEU A 612 -63.48 -51.90 37.00
CA LEU A 612 -62.95 -50.63 36.49
C LEU A 612 -63.92 -49.95 35.50
N LEU A 613 -64.52 -50.72 34.59
CA LEU A 613 -65.53 -50.20 33.65
C LEU A 613 -66.80 -49.73 34.38
N ALA A 614 -67.26 -50.45 35.41
CA ALA A 614 -68.40 -50.04 36.22
C ALA A 614 -68.12 -48.72 36.98
N GLY A 615 -66.92 -48.56 37.54
CA GLY A 615 -66.50 -47.31 38.19
C GLY A 615 -66.43 -46.12 37.23
N LEU A 616 -65.91 -46.33 36.01
CA LEU A 616 -65.86 -45.31 34.95
C LEU A 616 -67.26 -44.86 34.51
N LEU A 617 -68.21 -45.77 34.41
CA LEU A 617 -69.59 -45.47 34.02
C LEU A 617 -70.33 -44.69 35.12
N LEU A 618 -70.05 -44.98 36.40
CA LEU A 618 -70.52 -44.21 37.55
C LEU A 618 -69.96 -42.77 37.57
N LEU A 619 -68.66 -42.61 37.25
CA LEU A 619 -68.02 -41.30 37.13
C LEU A 619 -68.63 -40.44 36.01
N LEU A 620 -68.94 -41.06 34.87
CA LEU A 620 -69.59 -40.40 33.72
C LEU A 620 -70.99 -39.89 34.05
N LEU A 621 -71.79 -40.67 34.79
CA LEU A 621 -73.10 -40.24 35.29
C LEU A 621 -73.01 -39.03 36.24
N LEU A 622 -71.98 -38.99 37.08
CA LEU A 622 -71.75 -37.91 38.04
C LEU A 622 -71.30 -36.61 37.34
N LEU A 623 -70.49 -36.72 36.29
CA LEU A 623 -70.13 -35.61 35.41
C LEU A 623 -71.34 -35.06 34.62
N LEU A 624 -72.25 -35.93 34.17
CA LEU A 624 -73.47 -35.54 33.46
C LEU A 624 -74.42 -34.71 34.34
N PHE A 625 -74.47 -35.00 35.65
CA PHE A 625 -75.25 -34.20 36.62
C PHE A 625 -74.65 -32.81 36.90
N LEU A 626 -73.35 -32.62 36.71
CA LEU A 626 -72.67 -31.33 36.92
C LEU A 626 -72.80 -30.36 35.72
N LEU A 627 -73.32 -30.82 34.58
CA LEU A 627 -73.45 -30.05 33.34
C LEU A 627 -74.87 -29.50 33.07
N LEU A 628 -75.80 -29.64 34.02
CA LEU A 628 -77.21 -29.21 33.88
C LEU A 628 -77.66 -28.19 34.95
N CYS A 629 -76.79 -27.23 35.26
CA CYS A 629 -77.18 -25.97 35.91
C CYS A 629 -76.61 -24.77 35.11
N GLU A 630 -77.47 -23.80 34.80
CA GLU A 630 -77.17 -22.69 33.88
C GLU A 630 -76.69 -21.41 34.59
N CYS A 631 -76.31 -20.42 33.75
CA CYS A 631 -76.12 -18.99 34.04
C CYS A 631 -74.81 -18.55 34.73
N GLY A 632 -73.97 -17.69 34.12
CA GLY A 632 -73.98 -17.25 32.71
C GLY A 632 -73.19 -15.97 32.39
N GLY A 633 -72.53 -15.97 31.21
CA GLY A 633 -72.06 -14.78 30.50
C GLY A 633 -70.67 -14.23 30.89
N LYS A 634 -69.87 -13.63 29.98
CA LYS A 634 -70.00 -13.50 28.51
C LYS A 634 -68.61 -13.42 27.83
N THR A 635 -68.49 -14.06 26.66
CA THR A 635 -67.61 -13.76 25.48
C THR A 635 -66.08 -13.56 25.68
N PHE A 636 -65.18 -14.34 25.04
CA PHE A 636 -64.89 -14.52 23.59
C PHE A 636 -64.23 -13.28 22.92
N THR A 637 -63.37 -13.36 21.87
CA THR A 637 -62.99 -14.40 20.86
C THR A 637 -61.56 -14.07 20.34
N HIS A 638 -60.72 -14.90 19.66
CA HIS A 638 -60.68 -16.33 19.28
C HIS A 638 -59.22 -16.74 18.90
N LEU A 639 -59.01 -17.99 18.46
CA LEU A 639 -57.82 -18.51 17.72
C LEU A 639 -58.00 -18.37 16.18
N PRO A 640 -56.97 -18.59 15.32
CA PRO A 640 -56.71 -19.93 14.71
C PRO A 640 -55.23 -20.35 14.82
N LEU A 641 -54.82 -21.62 15.00
CA LEU A 641 -55.12 -22.93 14.35
C LEU A 641 -54.41 -23.15 12.99
N ASN A 642 -54.03 -24.36 12.54
CA ASN A 642 -53.58 -25.65 13.14
C ASN A 642 -53.25 -26.64 11.96
N LEU A 643 -53.03 -27.94 12.26
CA LEU A 643 -52.88 -29.12 11.37
C LEU A 643 -51.47 -29.32 10.77
N GLN A 644 -50.75 -30.43 11.03
CA GLN A 644 -50.98 -31.89 10.83
C GLN A 644 -50.57 -32.36 9.41
N ASP A 645 -49.93 -33.53 9.19
CA ASP A 645 -49.43 -34.53 10.16
C ASP A 645 -48.27 -35.41 9.64
N GLU A 646 -47.82 -36.32 10.50
CA GLU A 646 -46.87 -37.45 10.37
C GLU A 646 -46.55 -38.07 8.98
N GLY A 647 -45.35 -38.68 8.86
CA GLY A 647 -45.02 -39.65 7.81
C GLY A 647 -43.57 -40.17 7.88
N ASN A 648 -43.37 -41.45 8.27
CA ASN A 648 -42.04 -41.98 8.60
C ASN A 648 -41.23 -42.63 7.46
N GLN A 649 -39.92 -42.47 7.60
CA GLN A 649 -38.75 -42.96 6.84
C GLN A 649 -38.64 -44.50 6.63
N THR A 650 -38.26 -44.95 5.42
CA THR A 650 -37.53 -46.24 5.19
C THR A 650 -36.69 -46.31 3.89
N LEU A 651 -35.37 -46.16 4.04
CA LEU A 651 -34.26 -47.03 3.58
C LEU A 651 -34.33 -47.94 2.29
N ILE A 652 -33.19 -47.96 1.55
CA ILE A 652 -32.59 -49.00 0.65
C ILE A 652 -32.61 -48.77 -0.90
N LYS A 653 -31.48 -48.20 -1.37
CA LYS A 653 -30.56 -48.60 -2.47
C LYS A 653 -31.00 -49.26 -3.81
N TYR A 654 -30.38 -48.70 -4.87
CA TYR A 654 -29.78 -49.32 -6.08
C TYR A 654 -30.65 -50.01 -7.16
N ASN A 655 -30.64 -49.40 -8.34
CA ASN A 655 -30.25 -50.05 -9.60
C ASN A 655 -29.80 -49.00 -10.65
N GLU A 656 -29.09 -49.45 -11.68
CA GLU A 656 -28.62 -48.63 -12.81
C GLU A 656 -29.68 -48.55 -13.92
N GLU A 657 -29.70 -47.46 -14.69
CA GLU A 657 -30.08 -47.52 -16.12
C GLU A 657 -29.37 -46.41 -16.90
N ALA A 658 -29.16 -46.60 -18.21
CA ALA A 658 -28.24 -45.79 -19.00
C ALA A 658 -28.74 -45.48 -20.42
N GLY A 659 -28.36 -44.30 -20.94
CA GLY A 659 -28.33 -44.01 -22.39
C GLY A 659 -29.52 -43.23 -22.97
N GLY A 660 -29.31 -42.71 -24.20
CA GLY A 660 -30.25 -41.83 -24.92
C GLY A 660 -30.10 -40.35 -24.52
N SER A 661 -29.75 -39.37 -25.35
CA SER A 661 -29.73 -39.24 -26.83
C SER A 661 -31.12 -39.31 -27.50
N ALA A 662 -31.44 -38.55 -28.56
CA ALA A 662 -30.57 -37.71 -29.40
C ALA A 662 -31.31 -36.56 -30.17
N CYS A 663 -30.51 -35.65 -30.74
CA CYS A 663 -30.70 -34.94 -32.02
C CYS A 663 -32.01 -34.18 -32.38
N LYS A 664 -31.87 -32.85 -32.55
CA LYS A 664 -31.88 -32.09 -33.83
C LYS A 664 -31.65 -30.58 -33.50
N GLY A 665 -30.97 -29.73 -34.27
CA GLY A 665 -30.68 -29.70 -35.71
C GLY A 665 -31.78 -28.89 -36.42
N GLU A 666 -31.59 -27.82 -37.18
CA GLU A 666 -30.47 -27.22 -37.95
C GLU A 666 -31.12 -25.98 -38.68
N PRO A 667 -30.57 -25.30 -39.73
CA PRO A 667 -29.21 -24.79 -40.00
C PRO A 667 -29.18 -23.39 -40.74
N MET A 668 -28.01 -23.03 -41.33
CA MET A 668 -27.82 -22.28 -42.62
C MET A 668 -28.01 -20.72 -42.66
N LEU A 669 -27.25 -19.89 -43.43
CA LEU A 669 -26.04 -20.06 -44.29
C LEU A 669 -25.19 -18.75 -44.44
N ILE A 670 -23.85 -18.92 -44.52
CA ILE A 670 -22.83 -18.35 -45.47
C ILE A 670 -22.91 -16.88 -46.01
N LEU A 671 -21.79 -16.13 -45.89
CA LEU A 671 -20.96 -15.67 -47.06
C LEU A 671 -19.53 -15.21 -46.67
N THR A 672 -18.59 -15.41 -47.60
CA THR A 672 -17.12 -15.11 -47.58
C THR A 672 -16.65 -14.94 -49.05
N PRO A 673 -15.35 -14.85 -49.44
CA PRO A 673 -14.12 -14.30 -48.81
C PRO A 673 -13.39 -13.27 -49.72
N THR A 674 -12.23 -12.73 -49.30
CA THR A 674 -11.12 -12.38 -50.22
C THR A 674 -9.73 -12.36 -49.55
N THR A 675 -8.73 -12.85 -50.30
CA THR A 675 -7.26 -12.87 -50.10
C THR A 675 -6.62 -12.73 -51.51
N PRO A 676 -5.29 -12.62 -51.79
CA PRO A 676 -4.13 -13.20 -51.06
C PRO A 676 -2.75 -12.48 -51.13
N ASN A 677 -1.70 -13.21 -50.70
CA ASN A 677 -0.24 -13.05 -50.95
C ASN A 677 0.52 -12.00 -50.09
N ARG A 678 1.65 -12.28 -49.39
CA ARG A 678 2.93 -13.03 -49.62
C ARG A 678 4.10 -12.07 -49.98
N GLU A 679 5.36 -12.17 -49.52
CA GLU A 679 6.08 -13.10 -48.60
C GLU A 679 7.54 -12.57 -48.32
N VAL A 680 8.30 -13.17 -47.37
CA VAL A 680 9.80 -13.07 -47.16
C VAL A 680 10.36 -11.72 -46.63
N ALA A 681 11.60 -11.60 -46.10
CA ALA A 681 12.24 -12.11 -44.85
C ALA A 681 13.73 -11.62 -44.76
N ASP A 682 14.38 -11.70 -43.58
CA ASP A 682 15.85 -11.61 -43.30
C ASP A 682 16.66 -10.37 -43.79
N GLY A 683 17.68 -9.81 -43.11
CA GLY A 683 18.44 -10.26 -41.94
C GLY A 683 19.87 -9.64 -41.84
N MET A 684 20.32 -9.37 -40.60
CA MET A 684 21.68 -9.49 -40.02
C MET A 684 22.97 -8.88 -40.63
N LYS A 685 23.83 -8.29 -39.78
CA LYS A 685 25.22 -8.76 -39.39
C LYS A 685 25.95 -7.79 -38.42
N GLN A 686 26.63 -8.27 -37.37
CA GLN A 686 28.08 -8.60 -37.23
C GLN A 686 29.08 -7.47 -37.58
N ALA A 687 30.23 -7.26 -36.90
CA ALA A 687 30.74 -7.68 -35.58
C ALA A 687 32.12 -7.00 -35.31
N THR A 688 32.53 -6.84 -34.05
CA THR A 688 33.86 -6.31 -33.63
C THR A 688 34.88 -7.44 -33.39
N PRO A 689 36.19 -7.22 -33.65
CA PRO A 689 37.22 -7.75 -32.74
C PRO A 689 38.50 -6.88 -32.58
N GLY A 690 39.06 -6.84 -31.36
CA GLY A 690 40.42 -6.29 -31.04
C GLY A 690 40.44 -5.56 -29.69
N ILE A 691 41.15 -5.91 -28.59
CA ILE A 691 42.49 -6.52 -28.32
C ILE A 691 43.65 -5.49 -28.43
N PRO A 692 44.56 -5.31 -27.43
CA PRO A 692 44.46 -5.47 -25.96
C PRO A 692 45.26 -4.38 -25.15
N PHE A 693 45.44 -4.52 -23.81
CA PHE A 693 46.76 -4.65 -23.11
C PHE A 693 46.67 -4.64 -21.55
N THR A 694 47.17 -5.72 -20.92
CA THR A 694 47.91 -5.88 -19.61
C THR A 694 47.68 -4.94 -18.39
N GLN A 695 47.92 -5.32 -17.12
CA GLN A 695 49.05 -6.13 -16.63
C GLN A 695 48.93 -6.62 -15.15
N LYS A 696 49.32 -7.88 -14.87
CA LYS A 696 49.81 -8.52 -13.60
C LYS A 696 49.07 -8.28 -12.26
N THR A 697 48.65 -9.25 -11.44
CA THR A 697 49.20 -10.56 -10.97
C THR A 697 50.43 -10.43 -10.03
N ASN A 698 50.72 -11.34 -9.09
CA ASN A 698 50.14 -12.67 -8.76
C ASN A 698 49.16 -12.57 -7.55
N GLU A 699 49.04 -13.34 -6.44
CA GLU A 699 49.60 -14.58 -5.82
C GLU A 699 48.72 -14.86 -4.54
N MET A 700 48.67 -15.94 -3.73
CA MET A 700 48.71 -17.44 -3.77
C MET A 700 48.42 -17.92 -2.30
N THR A 701 47.90 -19.10 -1.88
CA THR A 701 47.12 -20.25 -2.43
C THR A 701 46.72 -21.21 -1.26
N GLN A 702 45.61 -21.98 -1.37
CA GLN A 702 45.33 -23.25 -0.62
C GLN A 702 45.14 -23.15 0.94
N GLU A 703 44.73 -24.15 1.75
CA GLU A 703 43.88 -25.37 1.61
C GLU A 703 43.33 -25.83 3.00
N THR A 704 42.36 -26.76 3.00
CA THR A 704 41.92 -27.74 4.04
C THR A 704 42.46 -27.69 5.49
N ASN A 705 41.60 -27.84 6.51
CA ASN A 705 41.39 -29.11 7.27
C ASN A 705 40.53 -28.99 8.56
N GLU A 706 40.12 -30.15 9.08
CA GLU A 706 39.28 -30.38 10.27
C GLU A 706 40.01 -30.21 11.62
N MET A 707 39.28 -29.95 12.73
CA MET A 707 38.94 -30.97 13.75
C MET A 707 38.32 -30.41 15.05
N TYR A 708 37.36 -31.18 15.63
CA TYR A 708 36.86 -31.26 17.02
C TYR A 708 37.13 -30.09 18.03
N ARG A 709 36.13 -29.61 18.77
CA ARG A 709 35.32 -30.41 19.73
C ARG A 709 33.92 -29.85 20.07
N THR A 710 33.04 -30.82 20.37
CA THR A 710 31.93 -30.83 21.38
C THR A 710 31.88 -29.65 22.37
N THR A 711 30.73 -29.08 22.75
CA THR A 711 29.33 -29.60 22.87
C THR A 711 28.30 -28.55 22.41
N GLY A 712 27.06 -28.82 21.92
CA GLY A 712 26.19 -30.00 21.99
C GLY A 712 25.21 -29.93 23.19
N ARG A 713 23.89 -30.12 23.10
CA ARG A 713 22.91 -30.33 21.99
C ARG A 713 21.51 -29.95 22.56
N THR A 714 20.62 -29.17 21.92
CA THR A 714 19.50 -29.60 21.01
C THR A 714 18.68 -30.80 21.57
N ILE A 715 17.33 -30.94 21.49
CA ILE A 715 16.31 -30.71 20.43
C ILE A 715 14.91 -30.44 21.12
N VAL A 716 14.03 -29.50 20.71
CA VAL A 716 12.76 -29.62 19.89
C VAL A 716 11.90 -30.87 20.21
N THR A 717 10.55 -30.91 20.38
CA THR A 717 9.36 -30.50 19.58
C THR A 717 8.13 -30.18 20.49
N GLN A 718 7.12 -29.37 20.14
CA GLN A 718 6.00 -29.56 19.15
C GLN A 718 5.13 -30.82 19.43
N VAL A 719 3.78 -30.87 19.37
CA VAL A 719 2.69 -30.03 18.77
C VAL A 719 1.34 -30.18 19.56
N SER A 720 0.31 -29.35 19.29
CA SER A 720 -1.17 -29.60 19.44
C SER A 720 -1.81 -29.74 20.86
N SER A 721 -3.12 -29.52 21.12
CA SER A 721 -4.24 -28.81 20.42
C SER A 721 -5.52 -28.72 21.31
N SER A 722 -6.48 -27.82 21.00
CA SER A 722 -7.91 -27.77 21.47
C SER A 722 -8.17 -27.61 23.00
N GLY A 723 -9.33 -27.11 23.47
CA GLY A 723 -10.50 -26.50 22.80
C GLY A 723 -11.71 -26.33 23.75
N GLU A 724 -12.69 -25.51 23.34
CA GLU A 724 -14.06 -25.32 23.91
C GLU A 724 -14.22 -24.75 25.35
N GLY A 725 -15.44 -24.27 25.64
CA GLY A 725 -15.92 -23.93 27.00
C GLY A 725 -16.34 -22.47 27.22
N GLY A 726 -17.65 -22.21 27.32
CA GLY A 726 -18.20 -20.92 27.77
C GLY A 726 -19.64 -21.04 28.26
N PHE A 727 -20.07 -20.19 29.19
CA PHE A 727 -21.48 -20.06 29.60
C PHE A 727 -21.79 -18.63 30.12
N SER A 728 -23.05 -18.37 30.47
CA SER A 728 -23.64 -17.02 30.48
C SER A 728 -24.54 -16.71 31.69
N GLY A 729 -24.77 -15.40 31.92
CA GLY A 729 -25.73 -14.84 32.87
C GLY A 729 -25.08 -13.83 33.84
N GLY A 730 -25.72 -12.73 34.27
CA GLY A 730 -27.04 -12.19 33.89
C GLY A 730 -27.92 -11.87 35.11
N GLY A 731 -27.85 -10.63 35.63
CA GLY A 731 -28.67 -10.21 36.77
C GLY A 731 -28.72 -8.69 36.96
N THR A 732 -29.91 -8.11 36.81
CA THR A 732 -30.19 -6.68 37.02
C THR A 732 -30.65 -6.37 38.44
N PHE A 733 -30.31 -5.18 38.97
CA PHE A 733 -31.12 -4.50 40.00
C PHE A 733 -31.28 -3.00 39.70
N GLN A 734 -32.16 -2.31 40.44
CA GLN A 734 -33.00 -1.26 39.86
C GLN A 734 -33.41 -0.14 40.86
N ARG A 735 -33.43 1.11 40.38
CA ARG A 735 -34.18 2.30 40.89
C ARG A 735 -33.95 2.81 42.33
N MET A 736 -33.48 4.08 42.42
CA MET A 736 -34.15 5.28 43.00
C MET A 736 -33.11 6.44 42.98
N GLY A 737 -33.43 7.73 43.08
CA GLY A 737 -34.71 8.46 43.16
C GLY A 737 -34.43 9.97 43.40
N GLU A 738 -35.42 10.85 43.16
CA GLU A 738 -35.38 12.32 43.38
C GLU A 738 -34.42 13.14 42.46
N ALA A 739 -34.73 14.27 41.81
CA ALA A 739 -35.85 15.23 41.70
C ALA A 739 -35.66 16.60 42.37
N ASN A 740 -36.28 17.63 41.77
CA ASN A 740 -36.18 19.08 42.02
C ASN A 740 -34.87 19.76 41.52
N GLY A 741 -34.88 20.99 41.00
CA GLY A 741 -36.03 21.87 40.71
C GLY A 741 -35.69 23.05 39.79
N THR A 742 -36.66 23.46 38.96
CA THR A 742 -36.63 24.57 37.98
C THR A 742 -36.56 25.97 38.67
N LEU A 743 -36.14 27.07 38.02
CA LEU A 743 -36.92 27.83 37.01
C LEU A 743 -36.13 28.98 36.32
N ARG A 744 -36.33 29.14 34.99
CA ARG A 744 -36.57 30.39 34.20
C ARG A 744 -35.59 31.59 34.23
N SER A 745 -35.63 32.56 33.28
CA SER A 745 -36.06 32.60 31.85
C SER A 745 -35.94 34.01 31.24
N GLN A 746 -35.22 34.16 30.12
CA GLN A 746 -35.45 35.09 28.97
C GLN A 746 -34.31 34.83 27.96
N GLY A 747 -34.44 34.81 26.62
CA GLY A 747 -35.60 35.01 25.74
C GLY A 747 -35.48 36.30 24.91
N GLY A 748 -35.31 36.28 23.58
CA GLY A 748 -35.09 35.19 22.62
C GLY A 748 -35.38 35.62 21.16
N GLN A 749 -34.95 34.85 20.15
CA GLN A 749 -35.42 34.81 18.73
C GLN A 749 -34.50 33.89 17.89
N GLY A 750 -34.94 33.12 16.87
CA GLY A 750 -36.34 32.80 16.52
C GLY A 750 -36.68 32.38 15.07
N MET A 751 -36.03 31.38 14.45
CA MET A 751 -36.41 30.65 13.20
C MET A 751 -35.55 29.35 13.19
N GLN A 752 -36.01 28.09 13.28
CA GLN A 752 -36.96 27.28 12.47
C GLN A 752 -36.57 27.22 10.97
N TYR A 753 -36.44 26.07 10.29
CA TYR A 753 -37.12 24.75 10.34
C TYR A 753 -36.17 23.59 9.88
N GLN A 754 -36.40 22.26 10.06
CA GLN A 754 -37.19 21.44 11.01
C GLN A 754 -36.95 19.89 10.79
N THR A 755 -36.73 19.09 11.87
CA THR A 755 -36.90 17.60 11.96
C THR A 755 -35.99 16.67 11.09
N THR A 756 -35.66 15.41 11.44
CA THR A 756 -36.05 14.48 12.52
C THR A 756 -34.92 13.47 12.83
N SER A 757 -34.90 12.86 14.02
CA SER A 757 -34.14 11.62 14.30
C SER A 757 -35.07 10.45 14.61
N ARG A 758 -34.72 9.23 14.16
CA ARG A 758 -35.28 7.95 14.62
C ARG A 758 -34.21 6.85 14.53
N ASN A 759 -34.07 6.08 15.62
CA ASN A 759 -33.41 4.77 15.63
C ASN A 759 -34.32 3.78 14.84
N ASN A 760 -33.90 2.57 14.40
CA ASN A 760 -33.05 1.62 15.11
C ASN A 760 -32.61 0.41 14.23
N THR A 761 -31.70 -0.42 14.78
CA THR A 761 -31.50 -1.87 14.52
C THR A 761 -31.08 -2.47 13.15
N MET A 762 -29.88 -3.08 13.20
CA MET A 762 -29.52 -4.46 12.76
C MET A 762 -29.16 -4.83 11.30
N ARG A 763 -28.23 -5.79 11.23
CA ARG A 763 -27.52 -6.36 10.06
C ARG A 763 -28.39 -7.33 9.25
N SER A 764 -28.17 -7.43 7.93
CA SER A 764 -27.52 -8.63 7.32
C SER A 764 -27.30 -8.56 5.80
N ASN A 765 -26.13 -9.08 5.39
CA ASN A 765 -25.69 -9.64 4.10
C ASN A 765 -26.28 -9.24 2.71
N SER A 766 -25.32 -8.91 1.84
CA SER A 766 -25.18 -9.32 0.42
C SER A 766 -26.25 -8.94 -0.61
N SER A 767 -25.88 -8.01 -1.49
CA SER A 767 -26.20 -8.08 -2.93
C SER A 767 -25.09 -7.44 -3.76
N ARG A 768 -25.12 -7.64 -5.08
CA ARG A 768 -24.05 -7.25 -6.02
C ARG A 768 -24.20 -5.78 -6.46
N HIS A 769 -23.11 -5.00 -6.51
CA HIS A 769 -22.78 -4.26 -7.74
C HIS A 769 -21.30 -3.87 -7.88
N SER A 770 -20.98 -3.49 -9.11
CA SER A 770 -19.67 -3.24 -9.70
C SER A 770 -18.99 -1.93 -9.31
N ARG A 771 -17.65 -1.97 -9.28
CA ARG A 771 -16.71 -0.92 -9.72
C ARG A 771 -16.92 0.52 -9.22
N SER A 772 -16.04 0.93 -8.31
CA SER A 772 -14.99 1.89 -8.66
C SER A 772 -13.71 1.55 -7.89
N PHE A 773 -12.54 1.79 -8.50
CA PHE A 773 -11.23 1.64 -7.86
C PHE A 773 -10.68 3.02 -7.53
N GLY A 774 -10.11 3.19 -6.34
CA GLY A 774 -9.46 4.43 -5.92
C GLY A 774 -8.46 4.18 -4.80
N LEU A 775 -7.17 4.34 -5.13
CA LEU A 775 -6.04 4.56 -4.21
C LEU A 775 -5.91 3.58 -3.02
N LEU A 776 -5.17 2.49 -3.23
CA LEU A 776 -4.43 1.78 -2.17
C LEU A 776 -2.95 2.23 -2.19
N SER A 777 -2.29 2.24 -1.05
CA SER A 777 -0.91 2.75 -0.93
C SER A 777 0.14 1.72 -1.35
N ASN A 778 1.33 2.22 -1.72
CA ASN A 778 2.48 1.41 -2.16
C ASN A 778 2.94 0.36 -1.12
N GLN A 779 2.62 0.56 0.16
CA GLN A 779 3.12 -0.24 1.28
C GLN A 779 2.62 -1.70 1.27
N HIS A 780 1.42 -1.98 0.74
CA HIS A 780 0.95 -3.36 0.59
C HIS A 780 1.55 -4.10 -0.62
N ILE A 781 2.22 -3.40 -1.54
CA ILE A 781 2.86 -4.03 -2.70
C ILE A 781 4.20 -4.65 -2.30
N SER A 782 5.03 -3.96 -1.51
CA SER A 782 6.29 -4.53 -0.99
C SER A 782 6.03 -5.76 -0.13
N GLU A 783 5.10 -5.68 0.84
CA GLU A 783 4.74 -6.84 1.66
C GLU A 783 4.19 -8.04 0.85
N HIS A 784 3.65 -7.82 -0.35
CA HIS A 784 3.20 -8.91 -1.22
C HIS A 784 4.37 -9.53 -2.00
N ILE A 785 5.34 -8.72 -2.42
CA ILE A 785 6.56 -9.15 -3.11
C ILE A 785 7.48 -9.92 -2.16
N ASP A 786 7.70 -9.44 -0.93
CA ASP A 786 8.57 -10.11 0.05
C ASP A 786 8.05 -11.50 0.45
N ARG A 787 6.71 -11.64 0.59
CA ARG A 787 6.02 -12.93 0.80
C ARG A 787 6.06 -13.85 -0.42
N LYS A 788 6.24 -13.31 -1.63
CA LYS A 788 6.43 -14.09 -2.86
C LYS A 788 7.86 -14.59 -3.01
N LEU A 789 8.84 -13.76 -2.69
CA LEU A 789 10.27 -14.11 -2.73
C LEU A 789 10.63 -15.22 -1.71
N HIS A 790 10.04 -15.18 -0.51
CA HIS A 790 10.24 -16.22 0.52
C HIS A 790 9.59 -17.59 0.22
N MET A 791 8.96 -17.79 -0.94
CA MET A 791 8.35 -19.08 -1.33
C MET A 791 8.95 -19.68 -2.62
N ILE A 792 10.14 -19.24 -3.03
CA ILE A 792 10.89 -19.86 -4.13
C ILE A 792 12.17 -20.49 -3.56
N GLY A 793 12.07 -21.74 -3.12
CA GLY A 793 13.18 -22.55 -2.65
C GLY A 793 13.28 -23.85 -3.45
N GLU A 794 14.43 -24.04 -4.08
CA GLU A 794 14.94 -25.25 -4.76
C GLU A 794 14.14 -25.81 -5.96
N GLU A 795 14.93 -26.34 -6.90
CA GLU A 795 14.65 -27.00 -8.20
C GLU A 795 13.20 -27.10 -8.73
N VAL A 796 12.96 -26.45 -9.87
CA VAL A 796 11.95 -26.86 -10.86
C VAL A 796 12.65 -27.06 -12.21
N ASP A 797 12.83 -28.32 -12.61
CA ASP A 797 13.42 -28.67 -13.91
C ASP A 797 12.49 -28.26 -15.06
N TYR A 798 12.99 -27.44 -15.99
CA TYR A 798 12.24 -26.91 -17.13
C TYR A 798 12.89 -27.33 -18.43
N GLN A 799 12.24 -28.25 -19.16
CA GLN A 799 12.67 -28.67 -20.49
C GLN A 799 11.92 -27.85 -21.57
N PRO A 800 12.64 -27.06 -22.40
CA PRO A 800 12.00 -26.27 -23.45
C PRO A 800 11.38 -27.14 -24.55
N TYR A 801 10.27 -26.68 -25.12
CA TYR A 801 9.70 -27.28 -26.34
C TYR A 801 10.51 -26.84 -27.58
N GLU A 802 11.04 -27.81 -28.32
CA GLU A 802 11.79 -27.58 -29.56
C GLU A 802 10.83 -27.26 -30.72
N TYR A 803 10.91 -26.04 -31.26
CA TYR A 803 10.11 -25.60 -32.41
C TYR A 803 10.92 -25.67 -33.72
N GLY A 804 10.35 -26.32 -34.74
CA GLY A 804 10.96 -26.46 -36.06
C GLY A 804 11.08 -25.11 -36.80
N TYR A 805 12.22 -24.92 -37.48
CA TYR A 805 12.65 -23.63 -38.02
C TYR A 805 12.72 -23.63 -39.56
N GLU A 806 12.08 -22.64 -40.20
CA GLU A 806 12.14 -22.41 -41.65
C GLU A 806 12.69 -20.99 -41.94
N GLY A 807 13.81 -20.89 -42.68
CA GLY A 807 14.37 -19.62 -43.17
C GLY A 807 15.90 -19.53 -43.08
N THR A 808 16.58 -19.14 -44.16
CA THR A 808 18.05 -19.06 -44.19
C THR A 808 18.55 -17.62 -44.40
N GLY A 809 18.77 -16.86 -43.32
CA GLY A 809 19.38 -15.53 -43.43
C GLY A 809 19.98 -14.92 -42.15
N SER A 810 19.35 -15.03 -40.97
CA SER A 810 19.83 -14.35 -39.75
C SER A 810 19.94 -15.21 -38.48
N LYS A 811 20.97 -14.92 -37.68
CA LYS A 811 21.16 -15.43 -36.31
C LYS A 811 20.85 -14.33 -35.30
N CYS A 812 19.57 -14.13 -34.95
CA CYS A 812 19.24 -13.56 -33.65
C CYS A 812 19.18 -14.71 -32.62
N GLN A 813 19.71 -14.50 -31.41
CA GLN A 813 19.50 -15.42 -30.28
C GLN A 813 18.10 -15.20 -29.68
N SER A 814 17.60 -16.17 -28.92
CA SER A 814 16.33 -15.99 -28.20
C SER A 814 16.48 -14.95 -27.08
N LEU A 815 15.37 -14.31 -26.72
CA LEU A 815 15.28 -13.45 -25.53
C LEU A 815 15.53 -14.25 -24.23
N ASP A 816 15.38 -15.58 -24.25
CA ASP A 816 15.56 -16.46 -23.10
C ASP A 816 17.02 -16.67 -22.68
N GLU A 817 18.01 -16.25 -23.49
CA GLU A 817 19.44 -16.29 -23.12
C GLU A 817 19.93 -15.03 -22.36
N LEU A 818 19.07 -14.04 -22.13
CA LEU A 818 19.42 -12.81 -21.39
C LEU A 818 19.45 -13.01 -19.86
N SER A 819 20.40 -13.82 -19.39
CA SER A 819 20.81 -13.83 -17.98
C SER A 819 21.44 -12.50 -17.61
N LEU A 820 20.92 -11.83 -16.58
CA LEU A 820 21.42 -10.56 -16.02
C LEU A 820 22.81 -10.65 -15.36
N SER A 821 23.52 -11.77 -15.51
CA SER A 821 24.78 -12.08 -14.81
C SER A 821 26.05 -11.85 -15.63
N ASN A 822 25.96 -11.40 -16.89
CA ASN A 822 27.10 -11.34 -17.84
C ASN A 822 27.13 -10.04 -18.67
N LEU A 823 26.87 -8.89 -18.04
CA LEU A 823 27.14 -7.57 -18.63
C LEU A 823 28.08 -6.79 -17.71
N ASP A 824 29.27 -6.52 -18.25
CA ASP A 824 30.25 -5.58 -17.69
C ASP A 824 29.70 -4.13 -17.76
N ASP A 825 30.30 -3.20 -17.02
CA ASP A 825 29.71 -1.95 -16.49
C ASP A 825 29.40 -0.83 -17.54
N ASN A 826 28.74 -1.18 -18.65
CA ASN A 826 28.76 -0.37 -19.89
C ASN A 826 27.39 -0.22 -20.58
N LEU A 827 26.73 0.93 -20.33
CA LEU A 827 25.41 1.31 -20.84
C LEU A 827 25.35 1.69 -22.34
N GLU A 828 26.25 1.18 -23.18
CA GLU A 828 26.34 1.55 -24.61
C GLU A 828 25.17 1.05 -25.46
N PHE A 829 24.49 -0.03 -25.08
CA PHE A 829 23.32 -0.57 -25.79
C PHE A 829 22.16 0.44 -25.93
N LEU A 830 22.11 1.46 -25.06
CA LEU A 830 21.11 2.54 -25.14
C LEU A 830 21.30 3.47 -26.35
N GLY A 831 22.49 3.46 -26.98
CA GLY A 831 22.75 4.20 -28.21
C GLY A 831 22.13 3.56 -29.45
N ASP A 832 22.17 2.23 -29.54
CA ASP A 832 21.62 1.46 -30.67
C ASP A 832 20.08 1.51 -30.74
N LEU A 833 19.41 1.87 -29.63
CA LEU A 833 17.97 2.11 -29.58
C LEU A 833 17.54 3.45 -30.20
N GLY A 834 18.50 4.28 -30.63
CA GLY A 834 18.26 5.51 -31.40
C GLY A 834 18.30 6.79 -30.57
N SER A 835 18.28 7.93 -31.29
CA SER A 835 18.70 9.24 -30.75
C SER A 835 17.96 9.75 -29.51
N LYS A 836 16.73 9.29 -29.24
CA LYS A 836 15.98 9.64 -28.02
C LYS A 836 16.46 8.92 -26.75
N PHE A 837 17.13 7.78 -26.88
CA PHE A 837 17.60 6.97 -25.75
C PHE A 837 19.03 7.29 -25.32
N ASN A 838 19.83 7.90 -26.20
CA ASN A 838 21.14 8.48 -25.86
C ASN A 838 21.07 9.44 -24.66
N THR A 839 20.02 10.27 -24.57
CA THR A 839 19.81 11.18 -23.43
C THR A 839 19.66 10.41 -22.11
N LEU A 840 18.98 9.27 -22.13
CA LEU A 840 18.77 8.42 -20.96
C LEU A 840 20.10 7.76 -20.51
N GLY A 841 20.87 7.25 -21.48
CA GLY A 841 22.23 6.72 -21.25
C GLY A 841 23.26 7.77 -20.85
N GLY A 842 22.97 9.07 -21.02
CA GLY A 842 23.73 10.17 -20.42
C GLY A 842 23.34 10.39 -18.95
N ILE A 843 22.04 10.56 -18.69
CA ILE A 843 21.49 10.79 -17.34
C ILE A 843 21.89 9.70 -16.36
N CYS A 844 21.75 8.41 -16.72
CA CYS A 844 22.12 7.31 -15.84
C CYS A 844 23.62 7.30 -15.48
N ARG A 845 24.51 7.62 -16.43
CA ARG A 845 25.96 7.71 -16.16
C ARG A 845 26.31 8.89 -15.26
N GLN A 846 25.60 10.01 -15.39
CA GLN A 846 25.80 11.17 -14.50
C GLN A 846 25.32 10.88 -13.07
N ASP A 847 24.12 10.33 -12.89
CA ASP A 847 23.56 10.01 -11.57
C ASP A 847 24.36 8.89 -10.84
N MET A 848 24.94 7.94 -11.59
CA MET A 848 25.89 6.95 -11.06
C MET A 848 27.21 7.58 -10.60
N GLN A 849 27.76 8.52 -11.37
CA GLN A 849 28.99 9.25 -11.00
C GLN A 849 28.76 10.16 -9.78
N GLU A 850 27.64 10.89 -9.72
CA GLU A 850 27.31 11.78 -8.59
C GLU A 850 27.06 11.01 -7.28
N ARG A 851 26.60 9.75 -7.36
CA ARG A 851 26.37 8.87 -6.18
C ARG A 851 27.54 7.93 -5.88
N ASN A 852 28.56 7.87 -6.74
CA ASN A 852 29.72 6.98 -6.62
C ASN A 852 29.33 5.48 -6.47
N ILE A 853 28.30 5.05 -7.18
CA ILE A 853 27.80 3.67 -7.20
C ILE A 853 28.47 2.91 -8.36
N ARG A 854 28.91 1.67 -8.07
CA ARG A 854 29.14 0.62 -9.07
C ARG A 854 28.08 -0.48 -8.85
N LEU A 855 27.70 -1.17 -9.91
CA LEU A 855 26.77 -2.30 -9.87
C LEU A 855 27.44 -3.59 -9.38
#